data_AF-A0A817Q836-F1
#
_entry.id   AF-A0A817Q836-F1
#
_cell.length_a   1.000
_cell.length_b   1.000
_cell.length_c   1.000
_cell.angle_alpha   90.00
_cell.angle_beta   90.00
_cell.angle_gamma   90.00
#
_symmetry.space_group_name_H-M   'P 1'
#
loop_
_entity.id
_entity.type
_entity.pdbx_description
1 polymer ?
#
loop_
_entity_poly.entity_id
_entity_poly.type
_entity_poly.pdbx_seq_one_letter_code
_entity_poly.pdbx_strand_id
1 'polypeptide(L)'
;MKSLIKYASRWFKSEKEISEAANYIGSVFHDDSDEQSFFDVVFAKFENYDQLSQAHENKTLSEDIDFIIQCAIDSLTSPEHLPRQSKQIYTFFYIYRRAAEYNEYKRRCNTQLKEFQEKLLERLGHVFESTKGCDPNLSTTNKDLIERIDIRQHLATVTEIKDIGKLNIFFALCKLSFQSSLVMSSSIRLQWMDVLKMCQWNISVIDFVSQYLECKSAFEQCPLDISALIYLTRKAQSSTSVDLPTFDILHSFLNDLNLDYKEFYGRFLSIFGEGIRKPSCKQSKISQLFRILSTEEDLFPTYLSTYASGVSPDHLWELFLNLSANGDINEIMQKHLSSILTQRMQYISIEVFKHYYVCAECCLPKIKDENRQVFVGILDTVLQGFLSKQRNDQSYSCQFTEYHLKEFLNIALRLSPTHSLQHPSCLLIIRHLLFKRDNYDIAIFEKIKRLFARSNSLDRNLFQTVEPASIIKDEWFIDYMFHIPNDWFMLSRYDYDDLAAAHQNNSWSLYIWSRLIQLSLSKVDTNKWNETVAQLNHWMINVERNKYTANDTLTIIFVNTVFDMAISKNSKSVLFAPNIGSILKYILDAKQNNDKLIDIKQVDDFIQKVNESIKDILSLNSKFHLLEFLVCKTFCNLQ
;
A
#
# COMPACT_ATOMS: atom_id res chain seq x y z
N MET A 1 -66.03 -28.85 -7.49
CA MET A 1 -67.37 -28.96 -8.14
C MET A 1 -68.20 -27.67 -8.04
N LYS A 2 -68.38 -27.04 -6.85
CA LYS A 2 -69.10 -25.75 -6.72
C LYS A 2 -68.43 -24.56 -7.45
N SER A 3 -67.10 -24.58 -7.62
CA SER A 3 -66.33 -23.56 -8.36
C SER A 3 -66.46 -23.73 -9.88
N LEU A 4 -66.27 -24.95 -10.43
CA LEU A 4 -66.52 -25.32 -11.84
C LEU A 4 -67.91 -24.86 -12.34
N ILE A 5 -68.95 -25.07 -11.52
CA ILE A 5 -70.33 -24.62 -11.82
C ILE A 5 -70.42 -23.07 -11.86
N LYS A 6 -69.61 -22.36 -11.07
CA LYS A 6 -69.51 -20.89 -11.09
C LYS A 6 -68.73 -20.39 -12.31
N TYR A 7 -67.66 -21.09 -12.73
CA TYR A 7 -66.83 -20.78 -13.91
C TYR A 7 -67.60 -20.98 -15.21
N ALA A 8 -68.21 -22.15 -15.36
CA ALA A 8 -69.18 -22.45 -16.39
C ALA A 8 -70.25 -21.35 -16.45
N SER A 9 -70.85 -20.95 -15.31
CA SER A 9 -71.94 -19.97 -15.31
C SER A 9 -71.57 -18.55 -15.77
N ARG A 10 -70.29 -18.15 -15.75
CA ARG A 10 -69.83 -16.85 -16.28
C ARG A 10 -69.56 -16.89 -17.79
N TRP A 11 -68.99 -17.99 -18.28
CA TRP A 11 -68.73 -18.19 -19.71
C TRP A 11 -69.98 -18.62 -20.48
N PHE A 12 -70.87 -19.43 -19.90
CA PHE A 12 -72.19 -19.77 -20.49
C PHE A 12 -73.14 -18.57 -20.63
N LYS A 13 -72.85 -17.43 -19.96
CA LYS A 13 -73.58 -16.17 -20.18
C LYS A 13 -73.13 -15.43 -21.44
N SER A 14 -71.98 -15.77 -22.01
CA SER A 14 -71.56 -15.39 -23.36
C SER A 14 -71.78 -16.59 -24.29
N GLU A 15 -72.48 -16.44 -25.40
CA GLU A 15 -72.86 -17.52 -26.34
C GLU A 15 -71.65 -18.19 -27.07
N LYS A 16 -70.67 -18.71 -26.34
CA LYS A 16 -69.46 -19.35 -26.89
C LYS A 16 -69.48 -20.85 -26.58
N GLU A 17 -69.42 -21.69 -27.62
CA GLU A 17 -69.30 -23.14 -27.48
C GLU A 17 -67.88 -23.53 -27.05
N ILE A 18 -67.75 -24.25 -25.93
CA ILE A 18 -66.48 -24.81 -25.42
C ILE A 18 -66.54 -26.33 -25.59
N SER A 19 -65.49 -26.94 -26.13
CA SER A 19 -65.44 -28.38 -26.33
C SER A 19 -65.39 -29.16 -25.02
N GLU A 20 -65.87 -30.40 -25.01
CA GLU A 20 -65.72 -31.30 -23.85
C GLU A 20 -64.24 -31.52 -23.51
N ALA A 21 -63.37 -31.61 -24.51
CA ALA A 21 -61.94 -31.78 -24.32
C ALA A 21 -61.29 -30.59 -23.58
N ALA A 22 -61.68 -29.35 -23.90
CA ALA A 22 -61.23 -28.17 -23.17
C ALA A 22 -61.80 -28.12 -21.74
N ASN A 23 -63.06 -28.55 -21.53
CA ASN A 23 -63.63 -28.70 -20.19
C ASN A 23 -62.84 -29.73 -19.35
N TYR A 24 -62.37 -30.82 -19.95
CA TYR A 24 -61.51 -31.79 -19.27
C TYR A 24 -60.16 -31.20 -18.87
N ILE A 25 -59.54 -30.36 -19.72
CA ILE A 25 -58.32 -29.63 -19.33
C ILE A 25 -58.63 -28.66 -18.18
N GLY A 26 -59.73 -27.90 -18.27
CA GLY A 26 -60.17 -26.99 -17.21
C GLY A 26 -60.40 -27.68 -15.86
N SER A 27 -60.82 -28.95 -15.86
CA SER A 27 -60.99 -29.72 -14.62
C SER A 27 -59.69 -30.05 -13.89
N VAL A 28 -58.54 -30.05 -14.59
CA VAL A 28 -57.24 -30.38 -14.00
C VAL A 28 -56.80 -29.33 -12.98
N PHE A 29 -57.20 -28.07 -13.15
CA PHE A 29 -56.89 -27.01 -12.17
C PHE A 29 -57.56 -27.18 -10.80
N HIS A 30 -58.42 -28.20 -10.65
CA HIS A 30 -59.04 -28.59 -9.39
C HIS A 30 -58.55 -29.94 -8.88
N ASP A 31 -57.56 -30.54 -9.55
CA ASP A 31 -56.94 -31.78 -9.12
C ASP A 31 -56.12 -31.55 -7.83
N ASP A 32 -56.07 -32.58 -6.99
CA ASP A 32 -55.36 -32.59 -5.71
C ASP A 32 -53.94 -33.18 -5.84
N SER A 33 -53.54 -33.59 -7.04
CA SER A 33 -52.22 -34.12 -7.36
C SER A 33 -51.10 -33.08 -7.24
N ASP A 34 -49.90 -33.55 -6.89
CA ASP A 34 -48.71 -32.74 -6.63
C ASP A 34 -47.58 -33.06 -7.65
N GLU A 35 -46.74 -32.07 -7.96
CA GLU A 35 -45.47 -32.22 -8.70
C GLU A 35 -45.60 -32.99 -10.03
N GLN A 36 -44.88 -34.12 -10.16
CA GLN A 36 -44.87 -34.99 -11.35
C GLN A 36 -46.26 -35.55 -11.66
N SER A 37 -47.02 -35.96 -10.64
CA SER A 37 -48.35 -36.54 -10.85
C SER A 37 -49.32 -35.54 -11.47
N PHE A 38 -49.26 -34.27 -11.04
CA PHE A 38 -50.01 -33.18 -11.64
C PHE A 38 -49.54 -32.92 -13.07
N PHE A 39 -48.23 -32.88 -13.30
CA PHE A 39 -47.65 -32.69 -14.62
C PHE A 39 -48.10 -33.77 -15.62
N ASP A 40 -48.06 -35.05 -15.23
CA ASP A 40 -48.43 -36.18 -16.08
C ASP A 40 -49.91 -36.13 -16.48
N VAL A 41 -50.79 -35.75 -15.53
CA VAL A 41 -52.23 -35.57 -15.80
C VAL A 41 -52.44 -34.42 -16.80
N VAL A 42 -51.81 -33.26 -16.57
CA VAL A 42 -51.90 -32.13 -17.51
C VAL A 42 -51.39 -32.54 -18.89
N PHE A 43 -50.22 -33.16 -18.97
CA PHE A 43 -49.61 -33.60 -20.22
C PHE A 43 -50.55 -34.54 -21.00
N ALA A 44 -51.06 -35.60 -20.37
CA ALA A 44 -51.97 -36.54 -21.00
C ALA A 44 -53.26 -35.89 -21.50
N LYS A 45 -53.78 -34.88 -20.79
CA LYS A 45 -54.98 -34.15 -21.22
C LYS A 45 -54.74 -33.28 -22.44
N PHE A 46 -53.57 -32.62 -22.52
CA PHE A 46 -53.18 -31.86 -23.71
C PHE A 46 -52.93 -32.77 -24.92
N GLU A 47 -52.25 -33.91 -24.75
CA GLU A 47 -52.03 -34.88 -25.83
C GLU A 47 -53.36 -35.44 -26.38
N ASN A 48 -54.32 -35.75 -25.51
CA ASN A 48 -55.65 -36.17 -25.94
C ASN A 48 -56.39 -35.04 -26.70
N TYR A 49 -56.26 -33.80 -26.25
CA TYR A 49 -56.83 -32.65 -26.95
C TYR A 49 -56.23 -32.48 -28.36
N ASP A 50 -54.92 -32.68 -28.53
CA ASP A 50 -54.28 -32.66 -29.85
C ASP A 50 -54.83 -33.75 -30.78
N GLN A 51 -54.95 -34.98 -30.28
CA GLN A 51 -55.46 -36.10 -31.05
C GLN A 51 -56.90 -35.86 -31.53
N LEU A 52 -57.76 -35.35 -30.63
CA LEU A 52 -59.15 -35.04 -30.94
C LEU A 52 -59.29 -33.84 -31.91
N SER A 53 -58.41 -32.83 -31.77
CA SER A 53 -58.43 -31.63 -32.62
C SER A 53 -57.80 -31.83 -34.00
N GLN A 54 -56.91 -32.82 -34.17
CA GLN A 54 -56.44 -33.26 -35.49
C GLN A 54 -57.50 -34.08 -36.24
N ALA A 55 -58.34 -34.82 -35.52
CA ALA A 55 -59.41 -35.63 -36.11
C ALA A 55 -60.62 -34.80 -36.59
N HIS A 56 -60.83 -33.62 -36.03
CA HIS A 56 -61.95 -32.74 -36.32
C HIS A 56 -61.42 -31.32 -36.49
N GLU A 57 -61.50 -30.71 -37.70
CA GLU A 57 -61.13 -29.31 -37.92
C GLU A 57 -61.79 -28.41 -36.87
N ASN A 58 -61.05 -28.08 -35.80
CA ASN A 58 -61.68 -27.74 -34.53
C ASN A 58 -62.21 -26.30 -34.58
N LYS A 59 -63.53 -26.15 -34.74
CA LYS A 59 -64.22 -24.86 -34.91
C LYS A 59 -64.18 -24.01 -33.63
N THR A 60 -64.15 -24.65 -32.46
CA THR A 60 -64.14 -24.01 -31.13
C THR A 60 -62.74 -23.77 -30.56
N LEU A 61 -61.68 -24.06 -31.33
CA LEU A 61 -60.30 -24.01 -30.84
C LEU A 61 -59.95 -22.64 -30.22
N SER A 62 -60.51 -21.54 -30.73
CA SER A 62 -60.21 -20.24 -30.11
C SER A 62 -60.89 -20.06 -28.75
N GLU A 63 -62.15 -20.43 -28.65
CA GLU A 63 -62.93 -20.36 -27.42
C GLU A 63 -62.34 -21.29 -26.35
N ASP A 64 -61.87 -22.47 -26.77
CA ASP A 64 -61.19 -23.44 -25.92
C ASP A 64 -59.88 -22.88 -25.33
N ILE A 65 -59.05 -22.23 -26.15
CA ILE A 65 -57.78 -21.64 -25.70
C ILE A 65 -58.04 -20.51 -24.69
N ASP A 66 -58.96 -19.59 -25.00
CA ASP A 66 -59.33 -18.50 -24.11
C ASP A 66 -59.87 -19.04 -22.77
N PHE A 67 -60.68 -20.11 -22.80
CA PHE A 67 -61.18 -20.79 -21.62
C PHE A 67 -60.05 -21.40 -20.78
N ILE A 68 -59.13 -22.14 -21.40
CA ILE A 68 -58.00 -22.77 -20.72
C ILE A 68 -57.09 -21.70 -20.07
N ILE A 69 -56.80 -20.61 -20.78
CA ILE A 69 -56.02 -19.49 -20.26
C ILE A 69 -56.72 -18.87 -19.05
N GLN A 70 -58.03 -18.63 -19.13
CA GLN A 70 -58.80 -18.06 -18.03
C GLN A 70 -58.81 -18.98 -16.80
N CYS A 71 -59.01 -20.29 -16.99
CA CYS A 71 -58.91 -21.26 -15.90
C CYS A 71 -57.53 -21.26 -15.23
N ALA A 72 -56.45 -21.13 -16.02
CA ALA A 72 -55.10 -21.05 -15.48
C ALA A 72 -54.87 -19.77 -14.67
N ILE A 73 -55.31 -18.61 -15.17
CA ILE A 73 -55.23 -17.32 -14.45
C ILE A 73 -56.01 -17.39 -13.13
N ASP A 74 -57.23 -17.90 -13.18
CA ASP A 74 -58.10 -18.03 -12.01
C ASP A 74 -57.51 -19.01 -10.99
N SER A 75 -56.90 -20.10 -11.47
CA SER A 75 -56.19 -21.05 -10.60
C SER A 75 -55.03 -20.36 -9.89
N LEU A 76 -54.18 -19.61 -10.61
CA LEU A 76 -53.02 -18.90 -10.05
C LEU A 76 -53.37 -17.80 -9.04
N THR A 77 -54.55 -17.19 -9.17
CA THR A 77 -54.99 -16.06 -8.34
C THR A 77 -55.92 -16.46 -7.20
N SER A 78 -56.54 -17.63 -7.26
CA SER A 78 -57.51 -18.08 -6.26
C SER A 78 -56.86 -18.45 -4.92
N PRO A 79 -57.34 -17.91 -3.78
CA PRO A 79 -56.87 -18.28 -2.45
C PRO A 79 -56.95 -19.77 -2.13
N GLU A 80 -57.95 -20.46 -2.67
CA GLU A 80 -58.20 -21.89 -2.44
C GLU A 80 -57.08 -22.78 -3.01
N HIS A 81 -56.39 -22.32 -4.05
CA HIS A 81 -55.35 -23.09 -4.75
C HIS A 81 -53.93 -22.73 -4.29
N LEU A 82 -53.75 -21.62 -3.54
CA LEU A 82 -52.44 -21.13 -3.09
C LEU A 82 -51.56 -22.18 -2.39
N PRO A 83 -52.08 -23.07 -1.51
CA PRO A 83 -51.24 -24.03 -0.78
C PRO A 83 -50.60 -25.11 -1.66
N ARG A 84 -51.19 -25.40 -2.82
CA ARG A 84 -50.74 -26.48 -3.74
C ARG A 84 -49.85 -25.97 -4.85
N GLN A 85 -49.97 -24.68 -5.16
CA GLN A 85 -49.25 -24.06 -6.27
C GLN A 85 -47.73 -24.13 -6.13
N SER A 86 -47.16 -24.22 -4.91
CA SER A 86 -45.71 -24.36 -4.76
C SER A 86 -45.15 -25.56 -5.52
N LYS A 87 -45.92 -26.65 -5.56
CA LYS A 87 -45.58 -27.91 -6.22
C LYS A 87 -46.05 -28.03 -7.67
N GLN A 88 -46.98 -27.18 -8.09
CA GLN A 88 -47.63 -27.26 -9.40
C GLN A 88 -47.12 -26.19 -10.39
N ILE A 89 -46.48 -25.12 -9.91
CA ILE A 89 -46.15 -23.92 -10.71
C ILE A 89 -45.28 -24.22 -11.93
N TYR A 90 -44.39 -25.23 -11.88
CA TYR A 90 -43.62 -25.65 -13.06
C TYR A 90 -44.52 -26.10 -14.21
N THR A 91 -45.57 -26.87 -13.92
CA THR A 91 -46.53 -27.37 -14.90
C THR A 91 -47.28 -26.24 -15.61
N PHE A 92 -47.48 -25.10 -14.95
CA PHE A 92 -48.12 -23.94 -15.60
C PHE A 92 -47.27 -23.35 -16.74
N PHE A 93 -45.94 -23.54 -16.76
CA PHE A 93 -45.12 -23.19 -17.92
C PHE A 93 -45.42 -24.08 -19.13
N TYR A 94 -45.69 -25.37 -18.92
CA TYR A 94 -46.15 -26.25 -19.99
C TYR A 94 -47.51 -25.80 -20.54
N ILE A 95 -48.47 -25.52 -19.65
CA ILE A 95 -49.81 -25.03 -20.03
C ILE A 95 -49.69 -23.73 -20.84
N TYR A 96 -48.87 -22.79 -20.37
CA TYR A 96 -48.59 -21.54 -21.06
C TYR A 96 -48.05 -21.79 -22.47
N ARG A 97 -47.04 -22.68 -22.59
CA ARG A 97 -46.42 -22.98 -23.88
C ARG A 97 -47.42 -23.57 -24.87
N ARG A 98 -48.24 -24.52 -24.43
CA ARG A 98 -49.28 -25.12 -25.28
C ARG A 98 -50.29 -24.07 -25.75
N ALA A 99 -50.75 -23.20 -24.85
CA ALA A 99 -51.62 -22.09 -25.22
C ALA A 99 -50.97 -21.11 -26.22
N ALA A 100 -49.67 -20.83 -26.08
CA ALA A 100 -48.91 -20.01 -27.02
C ALA A 100 -48.83 -20.64 -28.41
N GLU A 101 -48.48 -21.93 -28.49
CA GLU A 101 -48.40 -22.69 -29.76
C GLU A 101 -49.75 -22.71 -30.49
N TYR A 102 -50.86 -22.87 -29.77
CA TYR A 102 -52.19 -22.84 -30.38
C TYR A 102 -52.59 -21.43 -30.88
N ASN A 103 -52.24 -20.38 -30.13
CA ASN A 103 -52.46 -18.99 -30.56
C ASN A 103 -51.66 -18.66 -31.82
N GLU A 104 -50.42 -19.16 -31.92
CA GLU A 104 -49.57 -19.01 -33.11
C GLU A 104 -50.16 -19.74 -34.31
N TYR A 105 -50.63 -20.98 -34.13
CA TYR A 105 -51.34 -21.75 -35.16
C TYR A 105 -52.56 -21.00 -35.72
N LYS A 106 -53.30 -20.28 -34.86
CA LYS A 106 -54.44 -19.43 -35.25
C LYS A 106 -54.07 -18.01 -35.69
N ARG A 107 -52.79 -17.63 -35.66
CA ARG A 107 -52.27 -16.28 -35.97
C ARG A 107 -53.01 -15.15 -35.22
N ARG A 108 -53.37 -15.39 -33.95
CA ARG A 108 -54.06 -14.39 -33.11
C ARG A 108 -53.11 -13.75 -32.10
N CYS A 109 -53.24 -12.45 -31.92
CA CYS A 109 -52.62 -11.74 -30.82
C CYS A 109 -53.59 -11.76 -29.63
N ASN A 110 -53.32 -12.60 -28.63
CA ASN A 110 -54.19 -12.78 -27.47
C ASN A 110 -53.63 -12.00 -26.26
N THR A 111 -54.33 -10.95 -25.82
CA THR A 111 -53.97 -10.17 -24.64
C THR A 111 -54.04 -10.99 -23.35
N GLN A 112 -54.90 -12.02 -23.28
CA GLN A 112 -55.01 -12.89 -22.11
C GLN A 112 -53.78 -13.78 -21.93
N LEU A 113 -53.06 -14.13 -23.01
CA LEU A 113 -51.82 -14.89 -22.88
C LEU A 113 -50.73 -14.06 -22.17
N LYS A 114 -50.67 -12.74 -22.42
CA LYS A 114 -49.77 -11.84 -21.67
C LYS A 114 -50.16 -11.75 -20.21
N GLU A 115 -51.44 -11.59 -19.92
CA GLU A 115 -51.96 -11.59 -18.55
C GLU A 115 -51.63 -12.90 -17.80
N PHE A 116 -51.78 -14.05 -18.48
CA PHE A 116 -51.39 -15.33 -17.92
C PHE A 116 -49.89 -15.40 -17.62
N GLN A 117 -49.03 -14.93 -18.53
CA GLN A 117 -47.59 -14.86 -18.26
C GLN A 117 -47.28 -14.01 -17.03
N GLU A 118 -47.88 -12.83 -16.92
CA GLU A 118 -47.68 -11.92 -15.80
C GLU A 118 -48.08 -12.56 -14.47
N LYS A 119 -49.26 -13.21 -14.43
CA LYS A 119 -49.75 -13.92 -13.23
C LYS A 119 -48.93 -15.15 -12.88
N LEU A 120 -48.45 -15.89 -13.88
CA LEU A 120 -47.55 -17.01 -13.68
C LEU A 120 -46.24 -16.54 -13.04
N LEU A 121 -45.63 -15.48 -13.58
CA LEU A 121 -44.38 -14.94 -13.05
C LEU A 121 -44.55 -14.32 -11.65
N GLU A 122 -45.61 -13.55 -11.42
CA GLU A 122 -45.93 -12.99 -10.10
C GLU A 122 -46.06 -14.12 -9.07
N ARG A 123 -46.77 -15.19 -9.42
CA ARG A 123 -46.96 -16.31 -8.51
C ARG A 123 -45.69 -17.13 -8.30
N LEU A 124 -44.89 -17.32 -9.34
CA LEU A 124 -43.57 -17.95 -9.25
C LEU A 124 -42.68 -17.25 -8.22
N GLY A 125 -42.60 -15.92 -8.27
CA GLY A 125 -41.83 -15.12 -7.32
C GLY A 125 -42.27 -15.36 -5.88
N HIS A 126 -43.59 -15.34 -5.62
CA HIS A 126 -44.14 -15.59 -4.28
C HIS A 126 -43.87 -17.02 -3.78
N VAL A 127 -43.97 -18.03 -4.65
CA VAL A 127 -43.64 -19.41 -4.28
C VAL A 127 -42.16 -19.52 -3.90
N PHE A 128 -41.28 -18.93 -4.71
CA PHE A 128 -39.84 -18.96 -4.46
C PHE A 128 -39.48 -18.27 -3.15
N GLU A 129 -40.02 -17.07 -2.91
CA GLU A 129 -39.83 -16.31 -1.68
C GLU A 129 -40.33 -17.07 -0.44
N SER A 130 -41.58 -17.54 -0.46
CA SER A 130 -42.21 -18.20 0.69
C SER A 130 -41.54 -19.53 1.06
N THR A 131 -40.91 -20.19 0.09
CA THR A 131 -40.19 -21.45 0.29
C THR A 131 -38.68 -21.26 0.44
N LYS A 132 -38.18 -20.02 0.47
CA LYS A 132 -36.74 -19.70 0.50
C LYS A 132 -35.95 -20.41 -0.61
N GLY A 133 -36.56 -20.50 -1.79
CA GLY A 133 -35.99 -21.14 -2.97
C GLY A 133 -36.08 -22.66 -3.02
N CYS A 134 -36.66 -23.34 -2.02
CA CYS A 134 -36.88 -24.79 -2.08
C CYS A 134 -37.78 -25.19 -3.26
N ASP A 135 -38.77 -24.36 -3.58
CA ASP A 135 -39.65 -24.51 -4.74
C ASP A 135 -39.55 -23.30 -5.68
N PRO A 136 -39.85 -23.47 -6.98
CA PRO A 136 -40.23 -24.72 -7.63
C PRO A 136 -39.04 -25.57 -8.08
N ASN A 137 -39.32 -26.82 -8.42
CA ASN A 137 -38.40 -27.75 -9.07
C ASN A 137 -38.98 -28.21 -10.41
N LEU A 138 -38.14 -28.74 -11.29
CA LEU A 138 -38.61 -29.42 -12.50
C LEU A 138 -39.53 -30.60 -12.14
N SER A 139 -40.74 -30.61 -12.73
CA SER A 139 -41.68 -31.74 -12.61
C SER A 139 -41.55 -32.74 -13.75
N THR A 140 -40.44 -32.75 -14.49
CA THR A 140 -40.14 -33.77 -15.51
C THR A 140 -38.65 -33.84 -15.79
N THR A 141 -38.18 -35.02 -16.22
CA THR A 141 -36.82 -35.25 -16.71
C THR A 141 -36.78 -35.53 -18.21
N ASN A 142 -37.94 -35.51 -18.89
CA ASN A 142 -38.03 -35.73 -20.33
C ASN A 142 -37.45 -34.51 -21.08
N LYS A 143 -36.40 -34.75 -21.88
CA LYS A 143 -35.69 -33.70 -22.60
C LYS A 143 -36.61 -32.98 -23.60
N ASP A 144 -37.36 -33.70 -24.40
CA ASP A 144 -38.21 -33.08 -25.43
C ASP A 144 -39.26 -32.15 -24.80
N LEU A 145 -39.78 -32.50 -23.63
CA LEU A 145 -40.73 -31.66 -22.89
C LEU A 145 -40.07 -30.43 -22.26
N ILE A 146 -38.90 -30.57 -21.67
CA ILE A 146 -38.17 -29.43 -21.10
C ILE A 146 -37.75 -28.47 -22.22
N GLU A 147 -37.31 -28.98 -23.38
CA GLU A 147 -36.98 -28.18 -24.56
C GLU A 147 -38.21 -27.44 -25.09
N ARG A 148 -39.38 -28.11 -25.13
CA ARG A 148 -40.64 -27.47 -25.51
C ARG A 148 -41.04 -26.35 -24.56
N ILE A 149 -40.97 -26.59 -23.25
CA ILE A 149 -41.36 -25.61 -22.22
C ILE A 149 -40.49 -24.34 -22.29
N ASP A 150 -39.21 -24.50 -22.62
CA ASP A 150 -38.23 -23.42 -22.83
C ASP A 150 -38.27 -22.33 -21.75
N ILE A 151 -37.89 -22.70 -20.52
CA ILE A 151 -37.79 -21.75 -19.40
C ILE A 151 -36.84 -20.59 -19.73
N ARG A 152 -35.85 -20.78 -20.60
CA ARG A 152 -34.92 -19.69 -20.98
C ARG A 152 -35.64 -18.60 -21.75
N GLN A 153 -36.63 -18.93 -22.58
CA GLN A 153 -37.47 -17.92 -23.23
C GLN A 153 -38.23 -17.09 -22.20
N HIS A 154 -38.72 -17.70 -21.12
CA HIS A 154 -39.37 -16.99 -20.02
C HIS A 154 -38.39 -16.11 -19.24
N LEU A 155 -37.18 -16.58 -18.96
CA LEU A 155 -36.12 -15.78 -18.35
C LEU A 155 -35.80 -14.53 -19.17
N ALA A 156 -35.73 -14.66 -20.51
CA ALA A 156 -35.47 -13.53 -21.41
C ALA A 156 -36.58 -12.44 -21.39
N THR A 157 -37.76 -12.75 -20.85
CA THR A 157 -38.83 -11.74 -20.69
C THR A 157 -38.62 -10.83 -19.48
N VAL A 158 -37.77 -11.22 -18.53
CA VAL A 158 -37.38 -10.38 -17.40
C VAL A 158 -36.27 -9.44 -17.87
N THR A 159 -36.65 -8.34 -18.50
CA THR A 159 -35.69 -7.38 -19.08
C THR A 159 -35.08 -6.43 -18.05
N GLU A 160 -35.78 -6.15 -16.95
CA GLU A 160 -35.37 -5.21 -15.91
C GLU A 160 -35.74 -5.73 -14.50
N ILE A 161 -34.79 -5.60 -13.56
CA ILE A 161 -34.95 -5.95 -12.14
C ILE A 161 -34.85 -4.68 -11.32
N LYS A 162 -36.01 -4.20 -10.86
CA LYS A 162 -36.19 -2.90 -10.19
C LYS A 162 -36.50 -2.99 -8.69
N ASP A 163 -36.87 -4.18 -8.20
CA ASP A 163 -37.26 -4.42 -6.82
C ASP A 163 -36.98 -5.89 -6.42
N ILE A 164 -37.12 -6.19 -5.11
CA ILE A 164 -36.91 -7.53 -4.55
C ILE A 164 -37.92 -8.54 -5.12
N GLY A 165 -39.16 -8.11 -5.41
CA GLY A 165 -40.17 -8.99 -6.00
C GLY A 165 -39.72 -9.51 -7.37
N LYS A 166 -39.25 -8.62 -8.25
CA LYS A 166 -38.68 -8.98 -9.56
C LYS A 166 -37.40 -9.82 -9.43
N LEU A 167 -36.60 -9.57 -8.39
CA LEU A 167 -35.42 -10.39 -8.09
C LEU A 167 -35.81 -11.84 -7.76
N ASN A 168 -36.84 -12.06 -6.95
CA ASN A 168 -37.34 -13.41 -6.62
C ASN A 168 -37.87 -14.15 -7.86
N ILE A 169 -38.57 -13.44 -8.76
CA ILE A 169 -38.98 -14.00 -10.05
C ILE A 169 -37.77 -14.42 -10.88
N PHE A 170 -36.75 -13.55 -10.97
CA PHE A 170 -35.53 -13.85 -11.71
C PHE A 170 -34.78 -15.05 -11.12
N PHE A 171 -34.63 -15.14 -9.80
CA PHE A 171 -33.98 -16.27 -9.13
C PHE A 171 -34.72 -17.58 -9.34
N ALA A 172 -36.05 -17.57 -9.27
CA ALA A 172 -36.85 -18.75 -9.57
C ALA A 172 -36.66 -19.25 -11.01
N LEU A 173 -36.67 -18.33 -11.99
CA LEU A 173 -36.41 -18.66 -13.40
C LEU A 173 -34.97 -19.13 -13.62
N CYS A 174 -33.98 -18.55 -12.93
CA CYS A 174 -32.59 -19.01 -12.97
C CYS A 174 -32.46 -20.43 -12.43
N LYS A 175 -33.06 -20.72 -11.27
CA LYS A 175 -33.08 -22.06 -10.67
C LYS A 175 -33.62 -23.08 -11.67
N LEU A 176 -34.81 -22.84 -12.23
CA LEU A 176 -35.42 -23.72 -13.22
C LEU A 176 -34.58 -23.84 -14.50
N SER A 177 -33.95 -22.75 -14.94
CA SER A 177 -33.08 -22.75 -16.13
C SER A 177 -31.80 -23.56 -15.91
N PHE A 178 -31.19 -23.47 -14.72
CA PHE A 178 -30.03 -24.27 -14.35
C PHE A 178 -30.40 -25.75 -14.25
N GLN A 179 -31.50 -26.07 -13.57
CA GLN A 179 -32.01 -27.44 -13.51
C GLN A 179 -32.29 -28.00 -14.92
N SER A 180 -32.94 -27.21 -15.79
CA SER A 180 -33.22 -27.60 -17.18
C SER A 180 -31.92 -27.87 -17.95
N SER A 181 -30.93 -26.98 -17.80
CA SER A 181 -29.62 -27.12 -18.44
C SER A 181 -28.89 -28.40 -18.02
N LEU A 182 -28.99 -28.77 -16.74
CA LEU A 182 -28.35 -29.98 -16.20
C LEU A 182 -28.95 -31.26 -16.78
N VAL A 183 -30.27 -31.28 -17.03
CA VAL A 183 -30.95 -32.41 -17.67
C VAL A 183 -30.61 -32.48 -19.16
N MET A 184 -30.54 -31.34 -19.84
CA MET A 184 -30.25 -31.27 -21.28
C MET A 184 -28.86 -31.78 -21.65
N SER A 185 -27.84 -31.18 -21.03
CA SER A 185 -26.44 -31.43 -21.36
C SER A 185 -25.58 -31.37 -20.11
N SER A 186 -24.86 -32.46 -19.85
CA SER A 186 -23.85 -32.49 -18.79
C SER A 186 -22.59 -31.68 -19.13
N SER A 187 -22.32 -31.45 -20.42
CA SER A 187 -21.07 -30.84 -20.91
C SER A 187 -21.14 -29.32 -21.08
N ILE A 188 -22.33 -28.73 -21.26
CA ILE A 188 -22.53 -27.28 -21.40
C ILE A 188 -23.59 -26.84 -20.38
N ARG A 189 -23.12 -26.47 -19.19
CA ARG A 189 -23.97 -25.95 -18.12
C ARG A 189 -24.11 -24.45 -18.26
N LEU A 190 -25.35 -23.96 -18.20
CA LEU A 190 -25.63 -22.54 -18.07
C LEU A 190 -25.00 -22.01 -16.78
N GLN A 191 -24.29 -20.88 -16.85
CA GLN A 191 -23.64 -20.26 -15.71
C GLN A 191 -24.31 -18.93 -15.33
N TRP A 192 -24.02 -18.44 -14.12
CA TRP A 192 -24.51 -17.14 -13.65
C TRP A 192 -24.17 -15.99 -14.61
N MET A 193 -22.97 -16.00 -15.17
CA MET A 193 -22.54 -14.97 -16.13
C MET A 193 -23.38 -14.91 -17.41
N ASP A 194 -23.98 -16.03 -17.82
CA ASP A 194 -24.85 -16.07 -19.00
C ASP A 194 -26.18 -15.38 -18.71
N VAL A 195 -26.77 -15.66 -17.55
CA VAL A 195 -28.07 -15.13 -17.15
C VAL A 195 -28.00 -13.68 -16.68
N LEU A 196 -26.95 -13.28 -15.95
CA LEU A 196 -26.78 -11.91 -15.46
C LEU A 196 -26.62 -10.87 -16.58
N LYS A 197 -26.17 -11.30 -17.77
CA LYS A 197 -26.04 -10.44 -18.96
C LYS A 197 -27.34 -10.19 -19.70
N MET A 198 -28.38 -10.99 -19.44
CA MET A 198 -29.65 -10.92 -20.17
C MET A 198 -30.56 -9.77 -19.74
N CYS A 199 -30.35 -9.22 -18.53
CA CYS A 199 -31.25 -8.23 -17.95
C CYS A 199 -30.50 -7.00 -17.43
N GLN A 200 -31.23 -5.89 -17.36
CA GLN A 200 -30.81 -4.67 -16.68
C GLN A 200 -31.18 -4.76 -15.20
N TRP A 201 -30.33 -4.21 -14.34
CA TRP A 201 -30.44 -4.33 -12.90
C TRP A 201 -30.37 -2.94 -12.27
N ASN A 202 -31.44 -2.57 -11.56
CA ASN A 202 -31.60 -1.29 -10.87
C ASN A 202 -31.71 -1.47 -9.35
N ILE A 203 -31.33 -2.65 -8.84
CA ILE A 203 -31.22 -2.97 -7.41
C ILE A 203 -29.77 -2.87 -6.95
N SER A 204 -29.55 -2.73 -5.64
CA SER A 204 -28.20 -2.71 -5.09
C SER A 204 -27.57 -4.12 -5.12
N VAL A 205 -26.24 -4.18 -5.20
CA VAL A 205 -25.50 -5.46 -5.07
C VAL A 205 -25.74 -6.07 -3.69
N ILE A 206 -25.96 -5.24 -2.68
CA ILE A 206 -26.25 -5.68 -1.32
C ILE A 206 -27.58 -6.42 -1.26
N ASP A 207 -28.64 -5.86 -1.84
CA ASP A 207 -29.95 -6.53 -1.91
C ASP A 207 -29.86 -7.83 -2.70
N PHE A 208 -29.13 -7.83 -3.83
CA PHE A 208 -28.94 -9.04 -4.63
C PHE A 208 -28.29 -10.16 -3.82
N VAL A 209 -27.14 -9.89 -3.19
CA VAL A 209 -26.39 -10.90 -2.45
C VAL A 209 -27.15 -11.33 -1.20
N SER A 210 -27.79 -10.39 -0.50
CA SER A 210 -28.57 -10.71 0.70
C SER A 210 -29.73 -11.66 0.36
N GLN A 211 -30.49 -11.36 -0.70
CA GLN A 211 -31.58 -12.23 -1.16
C GLN A 211 -31.05 -13.58 -1.67
N TYR A 212 -29.89 -13.60 -2.35
CA TYR A 212 -29.25 -14.84 -2.77
C TYR A 212 -28.87 -15.71 -1.57
N LEU A 213 -28.32 -15.12 -0.50
CA LEU A 213 -27.94 -15.86 0.70
C LEU A 213 -29.14 -16.51 1.39
N GLU A 214 -30.31 -15.86 1.38
CA GLU A 214 -31.56 -16.45 1.91
C GLU A 214 -32.00 -17.72 1.17
N CYS A 215 -31.67 -17.82 -0.13
CA CYS A 215 -32.03 -18.94 -0.99
C CYS A 215 -30.82 -19.73 -1.51
N LYS A 216 -29.66 -19.63 -0.85
CA LYS A 216 -28.38 -20.19 -1.31
C LYS A 216 -28.43 -21.70 -1.57
N SER A 217 -29.18 -22.44 -0.75
CA SER A 217 -29.35 -23.90 -0.90
C SER A 217 -30.00 -24.29 -2.23
N ALA A 218 -30.84 -23.42 -2.79
CA ALA A 218 -31.48 -23.63 -4.08
C ALA A 218 -30.48 -23.67 -5.25
N PHE A 219 -29.28 -23.13 -5.05
CA PHE A 219 -28.25 -22.96 -6.08
C PHE A 219 -27.00 -23.82 -5.83
N GLU A 220 -27.04 -24.81 -4.95
CA GLU A 220 -25.87 -25.66 -4.62
C GLU A 220 -25.20 -26.31 -5.85
N GLN A 221 -25.98 -26.65 -6.88
CA GLN A 221 -25.48 -27.25 -8.12
C GLN A 221 -24.87 -26.23 -9.10
N CYS A 222 -25.16 -24.95 -8.92
CA CYS A 222 -24.65 -23.83 -9.72
C CYS A 222 -24.48 -22.59 -8.83
N PRO A 223 -23.50 -22.60 -7.90
CA PRO A 223 -23.33 -21.51 -6.95
C PRO A 223 -22.88 -20.23 -7.65
N LEU A 224 -23.23 -19.08 -7.07
CA LEU A 224 -22.76 -17.77 -7.53
C LEU A 224 -21.23 -17.71 -7.43
N ASP A 225 -20.56 -17.57 -8.58
CA ASP A 225 -19.11 -17.63 -8.68
C ASP A 225 -18.44 -16.26 -8.60
N ILE A 226 -17.10 -16.26 -8.53
CA ILE A 226 -16.28 -15.03 -8.51
C ILE A 226 -16.57 -14.16 -9.73
N SER A 227 -16.73 -14.76 -10.92
CA SER A 227 -16.96 -14.01 -12.16
C SER A 227 -18.28 -13.23 -12.11
N ALA A 228 -19.35 -13.87 -11.61
CA ALA A 228 -20.64 -13.26 -11.41
C ALA A 228 -20.60 -12.12 -10.39
N LEU A 229 -19.97 -12.32 -9.23
CA LEU A 229 -19.86 -11.27 -8.20
C LEU A 229 -19.07 -10.04 -8.71
N ILE A 230 -17.99 -10.28 -9.44
CA ILE A 230 -17.21 -9.22 -10.09
C ILE A 230 -18.07 -8.46 -11.11
N TYR A 231 -18.84 -9.16 -11.94
CA TYR A 231 -19.74 -8.55 -12.91
C TYR A 231 -20.80 -7.67 -12.26
N LEU A 232 -21.46 -8.16 -11.20
CA LEU A 232 -22.45 -7.41 -10.43
C LEU A 232 -21.84 -6.13 -9.85
N THR A 233 -20.66 -6.24 -9.23
CA THR A 233 -19.93 -5.09 -8.66
C THR A 233 -19.57 -4.07 -9.75
N ARG A 234 -19.10 -4.52 -10.91
CA ARG A 234 -18.76 -3.64 -12.04
C ARG A 234 -19.98 -2.91 -12.59
N LYS A 235 -21.12 -3.59 -12.71
CA LYS A 235 -22.37 -2.98 -13.18
C LYS A 235 -22.84 -1.89 -12.24
N ALA A 236 -22.79 -2.12 -10.93
CA ALA A 236 -23.12 -1.10 -9.93
C ALA A 236 -22.21 0.14 -10.01
N GLN A 237 -20.92 -0.02 -10.36
CA GLN A 237 -20.01 1.13 -10.59
C GLN A 237 -20.39 2.02 -11.78
N SER A 238 -21.15 1.48 -12.75
CA SER A 238 -21.53 2.19 -13.97
C SER A 238 -22.86 2.93 -13.86
N SER A 239 -23.72 2.53 -12.91
CA SER A 239 -24.99 3.21 -12.63
C SER A 239 -24.78 4.36 -11.64
N THR A 240 -25.15 5.57 -12.04
CA THR A 240 -25.09 6.77 -11.18
C THR A 240 -26.03 6.73 -9.97
N SER A 241 -26.95 5.77 -9.92
CA SER A 241 -28.03 5.66 -8.93
C SER A 241 -27.84 4.58 -7.86
N VAL A 242 -26.80 3.73 -7.95
CA VAL A 242 -26.64 2.58 -7.06
C VAL A 242 -25.41 2.75 -6.19
N ASP A 243 -25.60 2.67 -4.87
CA ASP A 243 -24.50 2.72 -3.91
C ASP A 243 -23.55 1.53 -4.11
N LEU A 244 -22.28 1.87 -4.30
CA LEU A 244 -21.20 0.89 -4.38
C LEU A 244 -20.95 0.26 -3.00
N PRO A 245 -20.98 -1.09 -2.88
CA PRO A 245 -20.59 -1.74 -1.64
C PRO A 245 -19.17 -1.30 -1.26
N THR A 246 -18.95 -1.08 0.03
CA THR A 246 -17.60 -0.85 0.56
C THR A 246 -16.77 -2.13 0.39
N PHE A 247 -15.45 -2.00 0.43
CA PHE A 247 -14.57 -3.17 0.34
C PHE A 247 -14.78 -4.13 1.51
N ASP A 248 -15.17 -3.64 2.68
CA ASP A 248 -15.54 -4.49 3.83
C ASP A 248 -16.78 -5.34 3.52
N ILE A 249 -17.79 -4.75 2.88
CA ILE A 249 -19.00 -5.48 2.46
C ILE A 249 -18.66 -6.52 1.40
N LEU A 250 -17.84 -6.16 0.41
CA LEU A 250 -17.37 -7.13 -0.59
C LEU A 250 -16.60 -8.27 0.07
N HIS A 251 -15.75 -7.97 1.04
CA HIS A 251 -15.01 -8.98 1.79
C HIS A 251 -15.95 -9.90 2.61
N SER A 252 -16.99 -9.34 3.23
CA SER A 252 -18.05 -10.13 3.88
C SER A 252 -18.74 -11.07 2.89
N PHE A 253 -19.10 -10.59 1.70
CA PHE A 253 -19.74 -11.41 0.69
C PHE A 253 -18.87 -12.59 0.26
N LEU A 254 -17.55 -12.42 0.15
CA LEU A 254 -16.65 -13.54 -0.16
C LEU A 254 -16.72 -14.62 0.92
N ASN A 255 -16.76 -14.23 2.20
CA ASN A 255 -16.88 -15.17 3.31
C ASN A 255 -18.26 -15.86 3.30
N ASP A 256 -19.35 -15.10 3.17
CA ASP A 256 -20.72 -15.61 3.18
C ASP A 256 -20.99 -16.56 1.99
N LEU A 257 -20.37 -16.28 0.85
CA LEU A 257 -20.45 -17.10 -0.36
C LEU A 257 -19.42 -18.25 -0.37
N ASN A 258 -18.45 -18.26 0.54
CA ASN A 258 -17.31 -19.19 0.57
C ASN A 258 -16.48 -19.16 -0.73
N LEU A 259 -16.14 -17.96 -1.20
CA LEU A 259 -15.33 -17.72 -2.40
C LEU A 259 -13.87 -17.46 -2.04
N ASP A 260 -12.96 -17.90 -2.92
CA ASP A 260 -11.53 -17.66 -2.73
C ASP A 260 -11.20 -16.17 -2.82
N TYR A 261 -10.70 -15.64 -1.70
CA TYR A 261 -10.31 -14.26 -1.55
C TYR A 261 -9.22 -13.85 -2.55
N LYS A 262 -8.15 -14.66 -2.68
CA LYS A 262 -6.97 -14.30 -3.46
C LYS A 262 -7.32 -14.27 -4.94
N GLU A 263 -8.09 -15.25 -5.39
CA GLU A 263 -8.61 -15.31 -6.75
C GLU A 263 -9.52 -14.12 -7.06
N PHE A 264 -10.42 -13.76 -6.15
CA PHE A 264 -11.31 -12.61 -6.34
C PHE A 264 -10.52 -11.31 -6.52
N TYR A 265 -9.63 -10.96 -5.58
CA TYR A 265 -8.85 -9.72 -5.68
C TYR A 265 -7.84 -9.77 -6.84
N GLY A 266 -7.31 -10.93 -7.19
CA GLY A 266 -6.50 -11.09 -8.41
C GLY A 266 -7.26 -10.69 -9.68
N ARG A 267 -8.51 -11.14 -9.82
CA ARG A 267 -9.37 -10.79 -10.98
C ARG A 267 -9.94 -9.37 -10.89
N PHE A 268 -10.23 -8.87 -9.69
CA PHE A 268 -10.83 -7.57 -9.44
C PHE A 268 -9.85 -6.39 -9.66
N LEU A 269 -8.54 -6.63 -9.67
CA LEU A 269 -7.51 -5.60 -9.82
C LEU A 269 -7.73 -4.67 -11.03
N SER A 270 -8.16 -5.20 -12.17
CA SER A 270 -8.45 -4.40 -13.37
C SER A 270 -9.54 -3.36 -13.15
N ILE A 271 -10.63 -3.76 -12.48
CA ILE A 271 -11.77 -2.91 -12.13
C ILE A 271 -11.37 -1.87 -11.09
N PHE A 272 -10.54 -2.27 -10.11
CA PHE A 272 -9.96 -1.34 -9.16
C PHE A 272 -9.15 -0.24 -9.87
N GLY A 273 -8.28 -0.61 -10.81
CA GLY A 273 -7.48 0.35 -11.59
C GLY A 273 -8.31 1.33 -12.42
N GLU A 274 -9.44 0.88 -12.98
CA GLU A 274 -10.43 1.77 -13.65
C GLU A 274 -11.14 2.70 -12.65
N GLY A 275 -11.45 2.18 -11.45
CA GLY A 275 -12.23 2.87 -10.43
C GLY A 275 -11.49 3.98 -9.68
N ILE A 276 -10.19 3.82 -9.41
CA ILE A 276 -9.39 4.81 -8.64
C ILE A 276 -9.25 6.17 -9.35
N ARG A 277 -9.47 6.22 -10.66
CA ARG A 277 -9.45 7.47 -11.44
C ARG A 277 -10.75 8.25 -11.33
N LYS A 278 -11.79 7.67 -10.74
CA LYS A 278 -13.11 8.29 -10.60
C LYS A 278 -13.20 9.07 -9.28
N PRO A 279 -13.78 10.29 -9.28
CA PRO A 279 -13.94 11.10 -8.07
C PRO A 279 -14.78 10.46 -6.95
N SER A 280 -15.56 9.43 -7.28
CA SER A 280 -16.45 8.73 -6.34
C SER A 280 -15.72 7.80 -5.36
N CYS A 281 -14.44 7.49 -5.61
CA CYS A 281 -13.68 6.60 -4.73
C CYS A 281 -13.08 7.37 -3.54
N LYS A 282 -13.75 7.32 -2.39
CA LYS A 282 -13.28 7.98 -1.16
C LYS A 282 -12.02 7.31 -0.59
N GLN A 283 -11.11 8.13 -0.07
CA GLN A 283 -9.85 7.70 0.53
C GLN A 283 -10.01 6.70 1.68
N SER A 284 -11.07 6.84 2.48
CA SER A 284 -11.37 5.91 3.56
C SER A 284 -11.64 4.49 3.05
N LYS A 285 -12.38 4.35 1.93
CA LYS A 285 -12.66 3.04 1.31
C LYS A 285 -11.36 2.41 0.78
N ILE A 286 -10.50 3.20 0.15
CA ILE A 286 -9.19 2.73 -0.32
C ILE A 286 -8.32 2.25 0.85
N SER A 287 -8.29 3.00 1.94
CA SER A 287 -7.53 2.64 3.14
C SER A 287 -8.01 1.30 3.74
N GLN A 288 -9.33 1.05 3.74
CA GLN A 288 -9.90 -0.23 4.16
C GLN A 288 -9.42 -1.39 3.27
N LEU A 289 -9.47 -1.23 1.94
CA LEU A 289 -8.99 -2.26 1.01
C LEU A 289 -7.52 -2.63 1.30
N PHE A 290 -6.65 -1.64 1.49
CA PHE A 290 -5.24 -1.90 1.78
C PHE A 290 -5.02 -2.62 3.10
N ARG A 291 -5.90 -2.45 4.09
CA ARG A 291 -5.86 -3.24 5.33
C ARG A 291 -6.27 -4.68 5.10
N ILE A 292 -7.35 -4.88 4.35
CA ILE A 292 -7.83 -6.22 3.98
C ILE A 292 -6.74 -6.99 3.22
N LEU A 293 -5.98 -6.31 2.35
CA LEU A 293 -4.89 -6.92 1.57
C LEU A 293 -3.56 -7.00 2.34
N SER A 294 -3.45 -6.43 3.54
CA SER A 294 -2.16 -6.18 4.20
C SER A 294 -1.33 -7.45 4.47
N THR A 295 -1.97 -8.61 4.63
CA THR A 295 -1.31 -9.89 4.90
C THR A 295 -0.91 -10.64 3.64
N GLU A 296 -1.22 -10.12 2.46
CA GLU A 296 -1.05 -10.80 1.18
C GLU A 296 0.16 -10.25 0.43
N GLU A 297 1.26 -10.99 0.46
CA GLU A 297 2.57 -10.57 -0.08
C GLU A 297 2.54 -10.22 -1.56
N ASP A 298 1.69 -10.86 -2.38
CA ASP A 298 1.60 -10.59 -3.81
C ASP A 298 0.56 -9.51 -4.16
N LEU A 299 -0.58 -9.51 -3.45
CA LEU A 299 -1.71 -8.64 -3.77
C LEU A 299 -1.48 -7.22 -3.24
N PHE A 300 -1.00 -7.07 -2.00
CA PHE A 300 -0.76 -5.76 -1.42
C PHE A 300 0.14 -4.86 -2.29
N PRO A 301 1.36 -5.29 -2.68
CA PRO A 301 2.22 -4.45 -3.51
C PRO A 301 1.62 -4.17 -4.87
N THR A 302 0.95 -5.14 -5.49
CA THR A 302 0.33 -4.98 -6.81
C THR A 302 -0.76 -3.91 -6.79
N TYR A 303 -1.63 -3.95 -5.78
CA TYR A 303 -2.66 -2.93 -5.57
C TYR A 303 -2.04 -1.57 -5.23
N LEU A 304 -0.99 -1.53 -4.41
CA LEU A 304 -0.34 -0.28 -4.00
C LEU A 304 0.34 0.40 -5.18
N SER A 305 1.05 -0.36 -6.02
CA SER A 305 1.65 0.14 -7.26
C SER A 305 0.58 0.63 -8.24
N THR A 306 -0.52 -0.11 -8.40
CA THR A 306 -1.65 0.30 -9.26
C THR A 306 -2.25 1.62 -8.77
N TYR A 307 -2.52 1.73 -7.46
CA TYR A 307 -3.04 2.96 -6.86
C TYR A 307 -2.07 4.13 -7.04
N ALA A 308 -0.79 3.96 -6.67
CA ALA A 308 0.23 5.01 -6.75
C ALA A 308 0.48 5.52 -8.19
N SER A 309 0.26 4.67 -9.20
CA SER A 309 0.34 5.06 -10.61
C SER A 309 -0.87 5.87 -11.09
N GLY A 310 -2.03 5.69 -10.45
CA GLY A 310 -3.29 6.32 -10.83
C GLY A 310 -3.61 7.62 -10.09
N VAL A 311 -2.88 7.97 -9.02
CA VAL A 311 -3.18 9.13 -8.16
C VAL A 311 -2.02 10.10 -8.01
N SER A 312 -2.33 11.32 -7.56
CA SER A 312 -1.32 12.33 -7.20
C SER A 312 -0.55 11.93 -5.95
N PRO A 313 0.67 12.47 -5.74
CA PRO A 313 1.41 12.29 -4.50
C PRO A 313 0.60 12.65 -3.24
N ASP A 314 -0.29 13.65 -3.29
CA ASP A 314 -1.11 14.05 -2.13
C ASP A 314 -2.00 12.90 -1.65
N HIS A 315 -2.72 12.26 -2.57
CA HIS A 315 -3.61 11.14 -2.25
C HIS A 315 -2.84 9.93 -1.72
N LEU A 316 -1.65 9.68 -2.25
CA LEU A 316 -0.78 8.61 -1.74
C LEU A 316 -0.26 8.93 -0.33
N TRP A 317 0.07 10.20 -0.05
CA TRP A 317 0.46 10.64 1.29
C TRP A 317 -0.69 10.53 2.28
N GLU A 318 -1.89 10.96 1.90
CA GLU A 318 -3.10 10.81 2.70
C GLU A 318 -3.42 9.34 2.98
N LEU A 319 -3.19 8.42 2.02
CA LEU A 319 -3.34 6.98 2.25
C LEU A 319 -2.43 6.52 3.39
N PHE A 320 -1.16 6.90 3.32
CA PHE A 320 -0.18 6.56 4.35
C PHE A 320 -0.59 7.09 5.73
N LEU A 321 -0.99 8.36 5.84
CA LEU A 321 -1.45 8.93 7.10
C LEU A 321 -2.70 8.21 7.64
N ASN A 322 -3.68 7.93 6.78
CA ASN A 322 -4.91 7.24 7.17
C ASN A 322 -4.69 5.80 7.61
N LEU A 323 -3.78 5.07 6.93
CA LEU A 323 -3.40 3.72 7.31
C LEU A 323 -2.76 3.72 8.69
N SER A 324 -1.80 4.63 8.92
CA SER A 324 -1.07 4.78 10.18
C SER A 324 -1.96 5.15 11.37
N ALA A 325 -2.98 5.96 11.14
CA ALA A 325 -3.90 6.41 12.19
C ALA A 325 -4.92 5.34 12.62
N ASN A 326 -5.47 4.55 11.68
CA ASN A 326 -6.66 3.73 11.99
C ASN A 326 -6.44 2.20 11.97
N GLY A 327 -5.20 1.68 11.90
CA GLY A 327 -4.92 0.24 11.85
C GLY A 327 -3.43 -0.07 11.95
N ASP A 328 -3.08 -1.33 12.18
CA ASP A 328 -1.70 -1.73 12.46
C ASP A 328 -0.89 -1.85 11.17
N ILE A 329 0.34 -1.35 11.16
CA ILE A 329 1.23 -1.44 9.98
C ILE A 329 2.12 -2.67 10.15
N ASN A 330 1.83 -3.72 9.39
CA ASN A 330 2.67 -4.91 9.37
C ASN A 330 3.93 -4.73 8.48
N GLU A 331 4.81 -5.73 8.48
CA GLU A 331 6.08 -5.70 7.74
C GLU A 331 5.89 -5.54 6.22
N ILE A 332 4.88 -6.19 5.63
CA ILE A 332 4.54 -6.11 4.20
C ILE A 332 4.18 -4.66 3.86
N MET A 333 3.27 -4.06 4.64
CA MET A 333 2.85 -2.67 4.48
C MET A 333 4.05 -1.73 4.61
N GLN A 334 4.85 -1.87 5.68
CA GLN A 334 6.01 -1.02 5.92
C GLN A 334 6.99 -1.05 4.74
N LYS A 335 7.36 -2.25 4.27
CA LYS A 335 8.30 -2.44 3.16
C LYS A 335 7.82 -1.75 1.88
N HIS A 336 6.58 -2.03 1.47
CA HIS A 336 6.07 -1.56 0.19
C HIS A 336 5.63 -0.08 0.22
N LEU A 337 5.06 0.40 1.33
CA LEU A 337 4.79 1.83 1.52
C LEU A 337 6.09 2.63 1.50
N SER A 338 7.12 2.21 2.24
CA SER A 338 8.43 2.89 2.24
C SER A 338 8.98 3.00 0.83
N SER A 339 8.98 1.91 0.06
CA SER A 339 9.49 1.89 -1.31
C SER A 339 8.71 2.83 -2.24
N ILE A 340 7.38 2.72 -2.27
CA ILE A 340 6.54 3.47 -3.21
C ILE A 340 6.47 4.96 -2.84
N LEU A 341 6.35 5.29 -1.55
CA LEU A 341 6.39 6.68 -1.09
C LEU A 341 7.75 7.29 -1.43
N THR A 342 8.86 6.61 -1.15
CA THR A 342 10.20 7.15 -1.47
C THR A 342 10.34 7.41 -2.97
N GLN A 343 9.91 6.46 -3.81
CA GLN A 343 9.97 6.60 -5.26
C GLN A 343 9.13 7.78 -5.79
N ARG A 344 7.95 8.01 -5.21
CA ARG A 344 7.01 9.05 -5.66
C ARG A 344 7.34 10.42 -5.10
N MET A 345 7.81 10.50 -3.86
CA MET A 345 8.10 11.76 -3.18
C MET A 345 9.46 12.34 -3.56
N GLN A 346 10.44 11.54 -4.01
CA GLN A 346 11.78 12.06 -4.34
C GLN A 346 11.81 13.12 -5.47
N TYR A 347 10.76 13.23 -6.27
CA TYR A 347 10.66 14.14 -7.43
C TYR A 347 9.76 15.36 -7.20
N ILE A 348 9.10 15.47 -6.04
CA ILE A 348 8.19 16.59 -5.77
C ILE A 348 8.96 17.86 -5.40
N SER A 349 8.31 19.02 -5.47
CA SER A 349 8.93 20.27 -5.06
C SER A 349 9.10 20.34 -3.54
N ILE A 350 10.06 21.16 -3.09
CA ILE A 350 10.36 21.31 -1.67
C ILE A 350 9.19 21.83 -0.84
N GLU A 351 8.39 22.76 -1.38
CA GLU A 351 7.21 23.30 -0.70
C GLU A 351 6.14 22.25 -0.47
N VAL A 352 5.92 21.37 -1.46
CA VAL A 352 4.95 20.28 -1.36
C VAL A 352 5.45 19.24 -0.34
N PHE A 353 6.74 18.87 -0.40
CA PHE A 353 7.32 17.95 0.58
C PHE A 353 7.27 18.51 2.01
N LYS A 354 7.54 19.82 2.17
CA LYS A 354 7.37 20.53 3.43
C LYS A 354 5.96 20.41 3.97
N HIS A 355 4.96 20.68 3.12
CA HIS A 355 3.56 20.54 3.51
C HIS A 355 3.23 19.12 4.01
N TYR A 356 3.67 18.09 3.28
CA TYR A 356 3.49 16.69 3.68
C TYR A 356 4.13 16.36 5.02
N TYR A 357 5.34 16.85 5.26
CA TYR A 357 6.06 16.61 6.50
C TYR A 357 5.39 17.30 7.70
N VAL A 358 4.85 18.52 7.51
CA VAL A 358 4.00 19.19 8.51
C VAL A 358 2.71 18.42 8.77
N CYS A 359 2.04 17.92 7.73
CA CYS A 359 0.85 17.08 7.89
C CYS A 359 1.14 15.80 8.70
N ALA A 360 2.31 15.18 8.48
CA ALA A 360 2.74 14.02 9.26
C ALA A 360 2.94 14.35 10.75
N GLU A 361 3.53 15.51 11.06
CA GLU A 361 3.64 16.01 12.43
C GLU A 361 2.26 16.20 13.08
N CYS A 362 1.33 16.88 12.39
CA CYS A 362 -0.03 17.07 12.88
C CYS A 362 -0.81 15.76 13.05
N CYS A 363 -0.41 14.70 12.35
CA CYS A 363 -1.04 13.38 12.45
C CYS A 363 -0.48 12.57 13.63
N LEU A 364 0.74 12.84 14.10
CA LEU A 364 1.43 12.07 15.16
C LEU A 364 0.58 11.81 16.42
N PRO A 365 -0.22 12.77 16.95
CA PRO A 365 -1.07 12.51 18.12
C PRO A 365 -2.22 11.55 17.87
N LYS A 366 -2.59 11.30 16.61
CA LYS A 366 -3.68 10.41 16.19
C LYS A 366 -3.20 9.00 15.86
N ILE A 367 -1.88 8.78 15.81
CA ILE A 367 -1.28 7.50 15.47
C ILE A 367 -1.24 6.63 16.73
N LYS A 368 -1.65 5.36 16.59
CA LYS A 368 -1.53 4.37 17.66
C LYS A 368 -0.07 4.23 18.10
N ASP A 369 0.18 4.11 19.40
CA ASP A 369 1.53 4.02 19.95
C ASP A 369 2.35 2.86 19.34
N GLU A 370 1.70 1.72 19.10
CA GLU A 370 2.28 0.52 18.46
C GLU A 370 2.84 0.80 17.05
N ASN A 371 2.22 1.72 16.32
CA ASN A 371 2.62 2.09 14.96
C ASN A 371 3.64 3.22 14.93
N ARG A 372 3.88 3.92 16.06
CA ARG A 372 4.66 5.17 16.06
C ARG A 372 6.08 4.95 15.54
N GLN A 373 6.74 3.86 15.95
CA GLN A 373 8.09 3.55 15.47
C GLN A 373 8.11 3.23 13.97
N VAL A 374 7.15 2.44 13.48
CA VAL A 374 7.03 2.09 12.06
C VAL A 374 6.75 3.33 11.21
N PHE A 375 5.82 4.18 11.66
CA PHE A 375 5.49 5.45 11.02
C PHE A 375 6.72 6.35 10.87
N VAL A 376 7.48 6.55 11.95
CA VAL A 376 8.72 7.34 11.93
C VAL A 376 9.76 6.69 11.02
N GLY A 377 9.91 5.36 11.02
CA GLY A 377 10.84 4.66 10.13
C GLY A 377 10.51 4.83 8.64
N ILE A 378 9.22 4.82 8.27
CA ILE A 378 8.77 5.10 6.89
C ILE A 378 9.11 6.55 6.53
N LEU A 379 8.80 7.51 7.41
CA LEU A 379 9.11 8.94 7.19
C LEU A 379 10.61 9.17 7.00
N ASP A 380 11.44 8.53 7.82
CA ASP A 380 12.90 8.60 7.74
C ASP A 380 13.41 8.10 6.37
N THR A 381 12.86 6.98 5.90
CA THR A 381 13.22 6.41 4.59
C THR A 381 12.83 7.34 3.44
N VAL A 382 11.63 7.91 3.51
CA VAL A 382 11.13 8.86 2.50
C VAL A 382 11.96 10.16 2.49
N LEU A 383 12.25 10.71 3.67
CA LEU A 383 13.10 11.89 3.82
C LEU A 383 14.52 11.62 3.29
N GLN A 384 15.07 10.43 3.56
CA GLN A 384 16.37 10.03 3.05
C GLN A 384 16.41 9.99 1.53
N GLY A 385 15.42 9.36 0.89
CA GLY A 385 15.34 9.34 -0.57
C GLY A 385 15.16 10.73 -1.15
N PHE A 386 14.31 11.57 -0.55
CA PHE A 386 14.12 12.95 -0.95
C PHE A 386 15.42 13.76 -0.89
N LEU A 387 16.09 13.81 0.27
CA LEU A 387 17.33 14.58 0.43
C LEU A 387 18.46 14.04 -0.45
N SER A 388 18.57 12.72 -0.58
CA SER A 388 19.63 12.08 -1.40
C SER A 388 19.47 12.40 -2.89
N LYS A 389 18.23 12.35 -3.40
CA LYS A 389 17.94 12.69 -4.80
C LYS A 389 18.27 14.15 -5.06
N GLN A 390 17.81 15.02 -4.18
CA GLN A 390 18.05 16.45 -4.30
C GLN A 390 19.52 16.80 -4.21
N ARG A 391 20.31 16.13 -3.35
CA ARG A 391 21.75 16.37 -3.26
C ARG A 391 22.52 16.00 -4.53
N ASN A 392 22.10 14.95 -5.23
CA ASN A 392 22.90 14.35 -6.32
C ASN A 392 22.39 14.69 -7.73
N ASP A 393 21.16 15.18 -7.87
CA ASP A 393 20.55 15.49 -9.16
C ASP A 393 20.66 16.99 -9.47
N GLN A 394 21.45 17.36 -10.49
CA GLN A 394 21.70 18.76 -10.83
C GLN A 394 20.42 19.56 -11.12
N SER A 395 19.39 18.94 -11.70
CA SER A 395 18.11 19.58 -12.01
C SER A 395 17.31 19.97 -10.75
N TYR A 396 17.62 19.36 -9.61
CA TYR A 396 16.89 19.53 -8.34
C TYR A 396 17.79 20.09 -7.22
N SER A 397 19.11 19.97 -7.35
CA SER A 397 20.12 20.31 -6.32
C SER A 397 20.19 21.76 -5.86
N CYS A 398 19.57 22.68 -6.59
CA CYS A 398 19.60 24.11 -6.30
C CYS A 398 18.42 24.60 -5.45
N GLN A 399 17.51 23.74 -4.99
CA GLN A 399 16.25 24.17 -4.36
C GLN A 399 16.26 24.25 -2.81
N PHE A 400 17.33 23.79 -2.14
CA PHE A 400 17.40 23.82 -0.67
C PHE A 400 17.95 25.14 -0.15
N THR A 401 17.11 25.87 0.58
CA THR A 401 17.58 26.93 1.47
C THR A 401 17.92 26.33 2.84
N GLU A 402 18.81 27.00 3.57
CA GLU A 402 19.10 26.66 4.97
C GLU A 402 17.83 26.69 5.83
N TYR A 403 16.90 27.58 5.50
CA TYR A 403 15.59 27.70 6.15
C TYR A 403 14.76 26.40 6.04
N HIS A 404 14.64 25.80 4.85
CA HIS A 404 13.90 24.56 4.67
C HIS A 404 14.48 23.40 5.49
N LEU A 405 15.80 23.26 5.51
CA LEU A 405 16.48 22.22 6.29
C LEU A 405 16.30 22.44 7.81
N LYS A 406 16.31 23.69 8.28
CA LYS A 406 16.03 24.02 9.69
C LYS A 406 14.61 23.63 10.09
N GLU A 407 13.62 23.87 9.23
CA GLU A 407 12.25 23.43 9.49
C GLU A 407 12.12 21.90 9.50
N PHE A 408 12.72 21.20 8.54
CA PHE A 408 12.74 19.73 8.56
C PHE A 408 13.39 19.20 9.84
N LEU A 409 14.46 19.84 10.32
CA LEU A 409 15.11 19.44 11.57
C LEU A 409 14.18 19.61 12.77
N ASN A 410 13.47 20.74 12.85
CA ASN A 410 12.52 21.01 13.93
C ASN A 410 11.38 19.97 13.94
N ILE A 411 10.87 19.61 12.76
CA ILE A 411 9.80 18.61 12.66
C ILE A 411 10.36 17.22 13.01
N ALA A 412 11.53 16.84 12.49
CA ALA A 412 12.18 15.55 12.79
C ALA A 412 12.47 15.38 14.29
N LEU A 413 12.87 16.46 14.98
CA LEU A 413 13.05 16.48 16.43
C LEU A 413 11.75 16.22 17.20
N ARG A 414 10.62 16.76 16.72
CA ARG A 414 9.31 16.54 17.34
C ARG A 414 8.77 15.13 17.07
N LEU A 415 9.07 14.58 15.90
CA LEU A 415 8.72 13.20 15.54
C LEU A 415 9.57 12.16 16.30
N SER A 416 10.81 12.50 16.65
CA SER A 416 11.70 11.63 17.42
C SER A 416 11.14 11.38 18.83
N PRO A 417 10.94 10.11 19.25
CA PRO A 417 10.41 9.78 20.58
C PRO A 417 11.24 10.34 21.74
N THR A 418 12.56 10.45 21.56
CA THR A 418 13.49 10.97 22.56
C THR A 418 13.77 12.46 22.40
N HIS A 419 13.14 13.13 21.42
CA HIS A 419 13.44 14.52 21.03
C HIS A 419 14.95 14.79 20.86
N SER A 420 15.68 13.81 20.36
CA SER A 420 17.15 13.82 20.31
C SER A 420 17.66 14.13 18.91
N LEU A 421 18.68 14.99 18.82
CA LEU A 421 19.44 15.23 17.60
C LEU A 421 20.17 13.98 17.09
N GLN A 422 20.32 12.94 17.93
CA GLN A 422 20.93 11.66 17.55
C GLN A 422 20.00 10.77 16.72
N HIS A 423 18.72 11.14 16.57
CA HIS A 423 17.79 10.40 15.72
C HIS A 423 18.27 10.37 14.25
N PRO A 424 18.14 9.26 13.51
CA PRO A 424 18.65 9.12 12.14
C PRO A 424 18.26 10.26 11.19
N SER A 425 16.99 10.66 11.16
CA SER A 425 16.52 11.82 10.37
C SER A 425 17.20 13.14 10.76
N CYS A 426 17.36 13.40 12.06
CA CYS A 426 18.05 14.61 12.52
C CYS A 426 19.51 14.61 12.07
N LEU A 427 20.23 13.50 12.25
CA LEU A 427 21.60 13.34 11.80
C LEU A 427 21.73 13.55 10.28
N LEU A 428 20.80 13.02 9.50
CA LEU A 428 20.78 13.19 8.06
C LEU A 428 20.62 14.66 7.67
N ILE A 429 19.69 15.38 8.29
CA ILE A 429 19.45 16.80 8.01
C ILE A 429 20.65 17.65 8.46
N ILE A 430 21.21 17.39 9.65
CA ILE A 430 22.40 18.07 10.17
C ILE A 430 23.59 17.87 9.23
N ARG A 431 23.78 16.65 8.73
CA ARG A 431 24.81 16.37 7.71
C ARG A 431 24.62 17.21 6.45
N HIS A 432 23.38 17.40 6.00
CA HIS A 432 23.10 18.25 4.82
C HIS A 432 23.30 19.74 5.10
N LEU A 433 22.95 20.21 6.31
CA LEU A 433 23.17 21.59 6.74
C LEU A 433 24.66 21.94 6.80
N LEU A 434 25.49 21.04 7.35
CA LEU A 434 26.92 21.27 7.56
C LEU A 434 27.77 20.88 6.34
N PHE A 435 27.66 19.62 5.90
CA PHE A 435 28.55 18.97 4.93
C PHE A 435 27.95 18.94 3.52
N LYS A 436 27.52 20.11 3.01
CA LYS A 436 27.02 20.25 1.64
C LYS A 436 28.13 19.89 0.64
N ARG A 437 27.79 19.06 -0.35
CA ARG A 437 28.70 18.72 -1.47
C ARG A 437 28.93 19.98 -2.31
N ASP A 438 30.18 20.42 -2.40
CA ASP A 438 30.57 21.48 -3.31
C ASP A 438 30.76 20.88 -4.71
N ASN A 439 30.04 21.39 -5.70
CA ASN A 439 30.06 20.89 -7.09
C ASN A 439 31.24 21.42 -7.92
N TYR A 440 32.08 22.27 -7.33
CA TYR A 440 33.23 22.87 -7.98
C TYR A 440 34.52 22.37 -7.33
N ASP A 441 35.61 22.37 -8.10
CA ASP A 441 36.95 22.10 -7.59
C ASP A 441 37.41 23.29 -6.75
N ILE A 442 37.02 23.25 -5.48
CA ILE A 442 37.34 24.26 -4.47
C ILE A 442 38.44 23.70 -3.58
N ALA A 443 39.45 24.53 -3.30
CA ALA A 443 40.51 24.19 -2.37
C ALA A 443 39.94 23.72 -1.02
N ILE A 444 40.54 22.67 -0.44
CA ILE A 444 40.04 22.04 0.80
C ILE A 444 39.87 23.07 1.93
N PHE A 445 40.79 24.02 2.06
CA PHE A 445 40.71 25.06 3.09
C PHE A 445 39.49 25.98 2.93
N GLU A 446 39.11 26.33 1.70
CA GLU A 446 37.89 27.09 1.44
C GLU A 446 36.63 26.26 1.75
N LYS A 447 36.67 24.93 1.53
CA LYS A 447 35.60 24.03 1.99
C LYS A 447 35.47 24.01 3.52
N ILE A 448 36.60 23.96 4.25
CA ILE A 448 36.63 23.99 5.72
C ILE A 448 36.13 25.35 6.24
N LYS A 449 36.54 26.46 5.63
CA LYS A 449 36.07 27.81 5.97
C LYS A 449 34.55 27.93 5.85
N ARG A 450 33.97 27.43 4.75
CA ARG A 450 32.51 27.37 4.56
C ARG A 450 31.83 26.48 5.59
N LEU A 451 32.44 25.36 5.97
CA LEU A 451 31.94 24.47 7.01
C LEU A 451 31.89 25.19 8.37
N PHE A 452 32.92 25.95 8.74
CA PHE A 452 32.90 26.80 9.95
C PHE A 452 31.80 27.86 9.89
N ALA A 453 31.68 28.56 8.76
CA ALA A 453 30.64 29.58 8.59
C ALA A 453 29.23 28.99 8.79
N ARG A 454 28.95 27.81 8.21
CA ARG A 454 27.67 27.09 8.40
C ARG A 454 27.49 26.63 9.84
N SER A 455 28.55 26.12 10.48
CA SER A 455 28.50 25.73 11.89
C SER A 455 28.18 26.91 12.81
N ASN A 456 28.59 28.12 12.46
CA ASN A 456 28.26 29.33 13.21
C ASN A 456 26.85 29.87 12.93
N SER A 457 26.27 29.56 11.76
CA SER A 457 24.92 29.98 11.38
C SER A 457 23.82 29.04 11.87
N LEU A 458 24.18 27.82 12.32
CA LEU A 458 23.25 26.93 13.02
C LEU A 458 22.72 27.62 14.28
N ASP A 459 21.42 27.47 14.52
CA ASP A 459 20.72 28.13 15.62
C ASP A 459 21.38 27.78 16.95
N ARG A 460 21.89 28.81 17.65
CA ARG A 460 22.59 28.65 18.92
C ARG A 460 21.71 27.90 19.93
N ASN A 461 20.39 28.04 19.89
CA ASN A 461 19.50 27.40 20.87
C ASN A 461 19.34 25.88 20.67
N LEU A 462 19.43 25.37 19.44
CA LEU A 462 19.26 23.94 19.14
C LEU A 462 20.52 23.12 19.45
N PHE A 463 21.70 23.73 19.36
CA PHE A 463 22.99 23.03 19.43
C PHE A 463 23.85 23.39 20.65
N GLN A 464 23.39 24.33 21.50
CA GLN A 464 24.11 24.77 22.71
C GLN A 464 24.28 23.65 23.75
N THR A 465 23.32 22.74 23.85
CA THR A 465 23.27 21.70 24.89
C THR A 465 23.84 20.36 24.44
N VAL A 466 24.28 20.24 23.18
CA VAL A 466 24.71 18.96 22.59
C VAL A 466 26.18 19.01 22.22
N GLU A 467 26.92 18.02 22.72
CA GLU A 467 28.33 17.85 22.38
C GLU A 467 28.48 17.44 20.90
N PRO A 468 29.31 18.15 20.11
CA PRO A 468 29.51 17.86 18.68
C PRO A 468 29.93 16.41 18.42
N ALA A 469 30.69 15.82 19.36
CA ALA A 469 31.17 14.43 19.30
C ALA A 469 30.06 13.38 19.27
N SER A 470 28.89 13.71 19.83
CA SER A 470 27.73 12.80 19.85
C SER A 470 26.91 12.83 18.55
N ILE A 471 27.19 13.78 17.65
CA ILE A 471 26.41 14.02 16.42
C ILE A 471 27.24 13.79 15.16
N ILE A 472 28.44 14.38 15.11
CA ILE A 472 29.26 14.34 13.91
C ILE A 472 30.02 13.01 13.83
N LYS A 473 29.82 12.29 12.73
CA LYS A 473 30.48 11.01 12.45
C LYS A 473 31.72 11.19 11.57
N ASP A 474 32.73 10.36 11.81
CA ASP A 474 34.01 10.43 11.10
C ASP A 474 33.86 10.27 9.58
N GLU A 475 32.93 9.41 9.11
CA GLU A 475 32.69 9.21 7.68
C GLU A 475 32.18 10.46 6.94
N TRP A 476 31.78 11.52 7.65
CA TRP A 476 31.29 12.76 7.00
C TRP A 476 32.43 13.66 6.53
N PHE A 477 33.65 13.45 7.02
CA PHE A 477 34.82 14.28 6.72
C PHE A 477 35.57 13.86 5.45
N ILE A 478 35.15 12.81 4.74
CA ILE A 478 35.89 12.22 3.60
C ILE A 478 36.30 13.28 2.56
N ASP A 479 35.41 14.20 2.20
CA ASP A 479 35.65 15.23 1.18
C ASP A 479 36.44 16.46 1.69
N TYR A 480 36.78 16.48 2.98
CA TYR A 480 37.39 17.60 3.71
C TYR A 480 38.77 17.25 4.28
N MET A 481 39.19 15.98 4.19
CA MET A 481 40.48 15.53 4.68
C MET A 481 41.58 15.71 3.63
N PHE A 482 42.80 15.98 4.10
CA PHE A 482 43.99 15.84 3.27
C PHE A 482 44.46 14.40 3.28
N HIS A 483 44.62 13.82 2.09
CA HIS A 483 45.16 12.47 1.94
C HIS A 483 46.68 12.43 2.15
N ILE A 484 47.36 13.54 1.85
CA ILE A 484 48.78 13.72 2.09
C ILE A 484 48.91 14.67 3.28
N PRO A 485 49.43 14.20 4.43
CA PRO A 485 49.61 15.04 5.63
C PRO A 485 50.39 16.32 5.36
N ASN A 486 51.34 16.29 4.41
CA ASN A 486 52.14 17.44 4.03
C ASN A 486 51.32 18.60 3.44
N ASP A 487 50.14 18.32 2.89
CA ASP A 487 49.26 19.34 2.33
C ASP A 487 48.71 20.28 3.42
N TRP A 488 48.60 19.81 4.68
CA TRP A 488 48.27 20.70 5.80
C TRP A 488 49.30 21.81 5.99
N PHE A 489 50.58 21.51 5.73
CA PHE A 489 51.68 22.48 5.84
C PHE A 489 51.81 23.39 4.62
N MET A 490 51.00 23.17 3.58
CA MET A 490 50.90 24.06 2.40
C MET A 490 49.87 25.17 2.60
N LEU A 491 49.18 25.21 3.75
CA LEU A 491 48.25 26.27 4.09
C LEU A 491 48.98 27.62 4.18
N SER A 492 48.64 28.55 3.29
CA SER A 492 49.24 29.88 3.28
C SER A 492 48.79 30.70 4.50
N ARG A 493 49.55 31.74 4.84
CA ARG A 493 49.19 32.70 5.90
C ARG A 493 47.79 33.28 5.70
N TYR A 494 47.46 33.68 4.47
CA TYR A 494 46.17 34.30 4.15
C TYR A 494 45.00 33.32 4.35
N ASP A 495 45.15 32.09 3.86
CA ASP A 495 44.12 31.05 4.03
C ASP A 495 43.94 30.67 5.51
N TYR A 496 45.04 30.64 6.28
CA TYR A 496 44.99 30.38 7.71
C TYR A 496 44.31 31.51 8.49
N ASP A 497 44.66 32.77 8.23
CA ASP A 497 44.04 33.93 8.89
C ASP A 497 42.54 33.97 8.63
N ASP A 498 42.12 33.61 7.41
CA ASP A 498 40.72 33.46 7.03
C ASP A 498 39.99 32.35 7.80
N LEU A 499 40.63 31.19 7.99
CA LEU A 499 40.10 30.09 8.82
C LEU A 499 40.01 30.50 10.29
N ALA A 500 41.05 31.18 10.80
CA ALA A 500 41.12 31.71 12.16
C ALA A 500 40.04 32.79 12.42
N ALA A 501 39.69 33.61 11.42
CA ALA A 501 38.57 34.52 11.53
C ALA A 501 37.21 33.78 11.51
N ALA A 502 37.12 32.71 10.72
CA ALA A 502 35.86 32.00 10.48
C ALA A 502 35.38 31.13 11.66
N HIS A 503 36.25 30.57 12.52
CA HIS A 503 35.79 29.63 13.56
C HIS A 503 35.06 30.30 14.75
N GLN A 504 35.27 31.60 15.00
CA GLN A 504 34.60 32.39 16.05
C GLN A 504 34.58 31.77 17.46
N ASN A 505 35.57 30.92 17.81
CA ASN A 505 35.60 30.12 19.04
C ASN A 505 34.34 29.24 19.27
N ASN A 506 33.64 28.86 18.21
CA ASN A 506 32.52 27.93 18.28
C ASN A 506 33.02 26.50 18.58
N SER A 507 32.45 25.86 19.60
CA SER A 507 32.81 24.49 20.02
C SER A 507 32.69 23.45 18.88
N TRP A 508 31.71 23.61 17.99
CA TRP A 508 31.52 22.75 16.83
C TRP A 508 32.63 22.94 15.79
N SER A 509 32.99 24.19 15.47
CA SER A 509 34.08 24.51 14.55
C SER A 509 35.43 23.98 15.08
N LEU A 510 35.67 24.12 16.38
CA LEU A 510 36.87 23.58 17.04
C LEU A 510 36.91 22.04 17.04
N TYR A 511 35.77 21.39 17.29
CA TYR A 511 35.67 19.94 17.22
C TYR A 511 35.90 19.43 15.79
N ILE A 512 35.27 20.06 14.79
CA ILE A 512 35.46 19.76 13.36
C ILE A 512 36.93 19.86 12.98
N TRP A 513 37.60 20.95 13.39
CA TRP A 513 39.02 21.15 13.14
C TRP A 513 39.88 20.04 13.74
N SER A 514 39.67 19.74 15.03
CA SER A 514 40.38 18.69 15.76
C SER A 514 40.22 17.33 15.08
N ARG A 515 38.98 16.93 14.72
CA ARG A 515 38.72 15.64 14.07
C ARG A 515 39.31 15.56 12.67
N LEU A 516 39.22 16.63 11.87
CA LEU A 516 39.80 16.65 10.53
C LEU A 516 41.31 16.41 10.55
N ILE A 517 42.01 17.09 11.46
CA ILE A 517 43.44 16.91 11.67
C ILE A 517 43.73 15.49 12.14
N GLN A 518 43.04 15.03 13.18
CA GLN A 518 43.27 13.70 13.75
C GLN A 518 43.08 12.59 12.70
N LEU A 519 41.99 12.65 11.93
CA LEU A 519 41.70 11.67 10.88
C LEU A 519 42.73 11.75 9.75
N SER A 520 43.18 12.95 9.35
CA SER A 520 44.23 13.12 8.34
C SER A 520 45.58 12.57 8.81
N LEU A 521 45.98 12.86 10.05
CA LEU A 521 47.25 12.43 10.63
C LEU A 521 47.26 10.94 11.02
N SER A 522 46.08 10.35 11.28
CA SER A 522 45.96 8.90 11.49
C SER A 522 46.48 8.09 10.30
N LYS A 523 46.44 8.65 9.09
CA LYS A 523 46.92 8.03 7.84
C LYS A 523 48.41 8.20 7.56
N VAL A 524 49.14 8.98 8.37
CA VAL A 524 50.60 9.15 8.24
C VAL A 524 51.29 7.81 8.52
N ASP A 525 52.13 7.33 7.59
CA ASP A 525 52.99 6.17 7.81
C ASP A 525 53.87 6.36 9.05
N THR A 526 54.03 5.31 9.86
CA THR A 526 54.83 5.33 11.10
C THR A 526 56.27 5.79 10.93
N ASN A 527 56.81 5.78 9.70
CA ASN A 527 58.20 6.15 9.40
C ASN A 527 58.40 7.62 8.98
N LYS A 528 57.33 8.39 8.73
CA LYS A 528 57.41 9.78 8.19
C LYS A 528 57.18 10.88 9.22
N TRP A 529 57.00 10.53 10.50
CA TRP A 529 56.64 11.48 11.56
C TRP A 529 57.70 12.58 11.81
N ASN A 530 59.00 12.28 11.67
CA ASN A 530 60.07 13.27 11.80
C ASN A 530 59.94 14.41 10.79
N GLU A 531 59.64 14.05 9.55
CA GLU A 531 59.43 14.98 8.46
C GLU A 531 58.18 15.82 8.75
N THR A 532 57.11 15.20 9.25
CA THR A 532 55.87 15.88 9.66
C THR A 532 56.12 16.91 10.78
N VAL A 533 56.92 16.59 11.81
CA VAL A 533 57.25 17.54 12.90
C VAL A 533 58.16 18.67 12.39
N ALA A 534 59.14 18.37 11.54
CA ALA A 534 60.00 19.38 10.94
C ALA A 534 59.22 20.34 10.04
N GLN A 535 58.27 19.81 9.26
CA GLN A 535 57.37 20.60 8.42
C GLN A 535 56.38 21.44 9.25
N LEU A 536 55.87 20.92 10.37
CA LEU A 536 55.06 21.69 11.32
C LEU A 536 55.82 22.93 11.81
N ASN A 537 57.07 22.76 12.23
CA ASN A 537 57.90 23.87 12.69
C ASN A 537 58.14 24.90 11.58
N HIS A 538 58.39 24.45 10.35
CA HIS A 538 58.54 25.36 9.21
C HIS A 538 57.24 26.09 8.86
N TRP A 539 56.11 25.39 8.86
CA TRP A 539 54.79 25.97 8.62
C TRP A 539 54.42 27.00 9.69
N MET A 540 54.67 26.72 10.97
CA MET A 540 54.44 27.67 12.07
C MET A 540 55.24 28.96 11.91
N ILE A 541 56.46 28.88 11.36
CA ILE A 541 57.27 30.06 11.03
C ILE A 541 56.61 30.84 9.88
N ASN A 542 56.11 30.15 8.86
CA ASN A 542 55.57 30.76 7.65
C ASN A 542 54.19 31.43 7.82
N VAL A 543 53.36 30.94 8.75
CA VAL A 543 51.99 31.47 8.97
C VAL A 543 51.95 32.72 9.87
N GLU A 544 53.09 33.15 10.44
CA GLU A 544 53.29 34.43 11.16
C GLU A 544 52.05 35.00 11.90
N ARG A 545 51.74 34.40 13.05
CA ARG A 545 51.28 35.16 14.23
C ARG A 545 52.39 35.07 15.26
N ASN A 546 52.64 36.15 16.01
CA ASN A 546 53.68 36.25 17.04
C ASN A 546 53.91 34.88 17.68
N LYS A 547 55.14 34.35 17.54
CA LYS A 547 55.49 33.01 18.03
C LYS A 547 54.86 32.81 19.41
N TYR A 548 54.06 31.76 19.55
CA TYR A 548 53.46 31.36 20.83
C TYR A 548 52.34 32.28 21.37
N THR A 549 51.46 32.82 20.52
CA THR A 549 50.22 33.41 21.04
C THR A 549 49.31 32.33 21.62
N ALA A 550 49.22 32.26 22.96
CA ALA A 550 48.36 31.34 23.73
C ALA A 550 46.85 31.42 23.42
N ASN A 551 46.42 32.35 22.57
CA ASN A 551 45.02 32.57 22.18
C ASN A 551 44.66 31.95 20.82
N ASP A 552 45.61 31.36 20.09
CA ASP A 552 45.34 30.73 18.80
C ASP A 552 44.92 29.25 18.94
N THR A 553 43.64 29.05 19.21
CA THR A 553 43.05 27.73 19.49
C THR A 553 43.21 26.73 18.34
N LEU A 554 43.18 27.17 17.06
CA LEU A 554 43.34 26.25 15.92
C LEU A 554 44.78 25.74 15.80
N THR A 555 45.78 26.62 15.98
CA THR A 555 47.20 26.25 16.06
C THR A 555 47.43 25.30 17.23
N ILE A 556 46.90 25.62 18.41
CA ILE A 556 47.03 24.77 19.61
C ILE A 556 46.51 23.36 19.34
N ILE A 557 45.31 23.23 18.74
CA ILE A 557 44.73 21.92 18.41
C ILE A 557 45.61 21.18 17.39
N PHE A 558 46.09 21.86 16.34
CA PHE A 558 46.90 21.24 15.30
C PHE A 558 48.23 20.71 15.84
N VAL A 559 48.95 21.54 16.59
CA VAL A 559 50.22 21.20 17.22
C VAL A 559 50.05 20.03 18.19
N ASN A 560 49.07 20.10 19.11
CA ASN A 560 48.76 19.00 20.02
C ASN A 560 48.51 17.69 19.27
N THR A 561 47.68 17.71 18.23
CA THR A 561 47.31 16.47 17.51
C THR A 561 48.49 15.86 16.75
N VAL A 562 49.39 16.68 16.20
CA VAL A 562 50.65 16.20 15.58
C VAL A 562 51.55 15.55 16.62
N PHE A 563 51.65 16.14 17.81
CA PHE A 563 52.43 15.58 18.91
C PHE A 563 51.85 14.28 19.45
N ASP A 564 50.55 14.24 19.71
CA ASP A 564 49.85 13.04 20.16
C ASP A 564 50.05 11.89 19.15
N MET A 565 50.00 12.19 17.85
CA MET A 565 50.29 11.22 16.80
C MET A 565 51.74 10.73 16.84
N ALA A 566 52.71 11.63 17.00
CA ALA A 566 54.14 11.29 17.11
C ALA A 566 54.42 10.41 18.35
N ILE A 567 53.81 10.74 19.49
CA ILE A 567 53.96 10.03 20.76
C ILE A 567 53.27 8.66 20.71
N SER A 568 52.00 8.61 20.26
CA SER A 568 51.17 7.39 20.27
C SER A 568 51.65 6.32 19.30
N LYS A 569 52.12 6.69 18.11
CA LYS A 569 52.53 5.72 17.07
C LYS A 569 53.89 5.08 17.32
N ASN A 570 54.75 5.67 18.16
CA ASN A 570 56.18 5.32 18.18
C ASN A 570 56.84 5.41 19.57
N SER A 571 56.11 5.07 20.65
CA SER A 571 56.61 5.10 22.04
C SER A 571 57.93 4.35 22.30
N LYS A 572 58.39 3.48 21.39
CA LYS A 572 59.70 2.80 21.45
C LYS A 572 60.71 3.22 20.35
N SER A 573 60.25 3.70 19.20
CA SER A 573 61.09 4.00 18.02
C SER A 573 61.44 5.47 17.86
N VAL A 574 60.75 6.39 18.58
CA VAL A 574 61.06 7.84 18.55
C VAL A 574 62.53 8.11 18.89
N LEU A 575 63.14 7.33 19.78
CA LEU A 575 64.55 7.48 20.20
C LEU A 575 65.58 7.22 19.08
N PHE A 576 65.21 6.50 18.03
CA PHE A 576 66.11 6.12 16.93
C PHE A 576 65.93 6.99 15.69
N ALA A 577 65.17 8.08 15.80
CA ALA A 577 64.89 8.97 14.69
C ALA A 577 66.08 9.87 14.31
N PRO A 578 66.34 10.09 13.01
CA PRO A 578 67.16 11.20 12.57
C PRO A 578 66.53 12.53 13.05
N ASN A 579 67.34 13.40 13.64
CA ASN A 579 66.95 14.69 14.26
C ASN A 579 66.15 14.61 15.58
N ILE A 580 66.20 13.48 16.31
CA ILE A 580 65.56 13.36 17.63
C ILE A 580 65.97 14.44 18.63
N GLY A 581 67.22 14.93 18.58
CA GLY A 581 67.68 16.02 19.44
C GLY A 581 66.91 17.32 19.21
N SER A 582 66.63 17.67 17.95
CA SER A 582 65.85 18.86 17.59
C SER A 582 64.38 18.72 17.95
N ILE A 583 63.84 17.51 17.83
CA ILE A 583 62.45 17.18 18.16
C ILE A 583 62.24 17.19 19.67
N LEU A 584 63.11 16.52 20.43
CA LEU A 584 63.10 16.56 21.89
C LEU A 584 63.30 18.00 22.38
N LYS A 585 64.25 18.73 21.80
CA LYS A 585 64.45 20.15 22.13
C LYS A 585 63.18 20.96 21.85
N TYR A 586 62.52 20.79 20.72
CA TYR A 586 61.25 21.46 20.42
C TYR A 586 60.14 21.07 21.41
N ILE A 587 59.99 19.79 21.76
CA ILE A 587 59.03 19.29 22.78
C ILE A 587 59.32 19.92 24.15
N LEU A 588 60.59 19.97 24.53
CA LEU A 588 61.03 20.45 25.83
C LEU A 588 61.00 21.97 25.94
N ASP A 589 61.37 22.68 24.87
CA ASP A 589 61.20 24.13 24.75
C ASP A 589 59.71 24.49 24.84
N ALA A 590 58.83 23.73 24.16
CA ALA A 590 57.39 23.89 24.24
C ALA A 590 56.83 23.55 25.65
N LYS A 591 57.41 22.59 26.37
CA LYS A 591 57.07 22.26 27.77
C LYS A 591 57.50 23.37 28.74
N GLN A 592 58.69 23.92 28.56
CA GLN A 592 59.25 24.98 29.42
C GLN A 592 58.54 26.32 29.24
N ASN A 593 57.94 26.56 28.08
CA ASN A 593 57.26 27.82 27.78
C ASN A 593 55.89 28.00 28.47
N ASN A 594 55.41 27.05 29.29
CA ASN A 594 54.13 27.14 30.05
C ASN A 594 52.86 27.44 29.21
N ASP A 595 52.97 27.45 27.88
CA ASP A 595 51.86 27.71 26.98
C ASP A 595 50.99 26.45 26.85
N LYS A 596 49.67 26.64 26.72
CA LYS A 596 48.65 25.56 26.54
C LYS A 596 48.80 24.75 25.23
N LEU A 597 49.96 24.82 24.58
CA LEU A 597 50.23 24.27 23.24
C LEU A 597 50.42 22.75 23.23
N ILE A 598 50.85 22.17 24.35
CA ILE A 598 51.08 20.72 24.51
C ILE A 598 50.57 20.19 25.86
N ASP A 599 50.04 18.97 25.89
CA ASP A 599 49.69 18.28 27.14
C ASP A 599 50.98 17.86 27.87
N ILE A 600 51.39 18.67 28.85
CA ILE A 600 52.59 18.45 29.66
C ILE A 600 52.56 17.07 30.34
N LYS A 601 51.39 16.59 30.77
CA LYS A 601 51.26 15.29 31.41
C LYS A 601 51.51 14.16 30.41
N GLN A 602 50.99 14.26 29.19
CA GLN A 602 51.31 13.28 28.14
C GLN A 602 52.79 13.29 27.76
N VAL A 603 53.41 14.48 27.74
CA VAL A 603 54.86 14.63 27.51
C VAL A 603 55.65 14.01 28.66
N ASP A 604 55.23 14.21 29.91
CA ASP A 604 55.85 13.61 31.09
C ASP A 604 55.68 12.09 31.13
N ASP A 605 54.49 11.60 30.82
CA ASP A 605 54.21 10.16 30.69
C ASP A 605 55.04 9.54 29.56
N PHE A 606 55.19 10.25 28.44
CA PHE A 606 56.08 9.84 27.34
C PHE A 606 57.54 9.82 27.80
N ILE A 607 58.04 10.90 28.40
CA ILE A 607 59.41 10.97 28.94
C ILE A 607 59.64 9.83 29.94
N GLN A 608 58.69 9.56 30.83
CA GLN A 608 58.77 8.51 31.83
C GLN A 608 58.75 7.11 31.21
N LYS A 609 57.82 6.83 30.27
CA LYS A 609 57.75 5.54 29.54
C LYS A 609 59.01 5.27 28.71
N VAL A 610 59.55 6.33 28.12
CA VAL A 610 60.75 6.26 27.27
C VAL A 610 62.02 6.23 28.13
N ASN A 611 62.00 6.74 29.37
CA ASN A 611 63.13 6.72 30.30
C ASN A 611 63.66 5.31 30.55
N GLU A 612 62.76 4.33 30.71
CA GLU A 612 63.15 2.92 30.84
C GLU A 612 63.76 2.37 29.54
N SER A 613 63.20 2.71 28.38
CA SER A 613 63.78 2.32 27.08
C SER A 613 65.13 2.99 26.80
N ILE A 614 65.34 4.25 27.23
CA ILE A 614 66.64 4.94 27.19
C ILE A 614 67.63 4.22 28.11
N LYS A 615 67.21 3.85 29.34
CA LYS A 615 68.03 3.06 30.27
C LYS A 615 68.36 1.68 29.72
N ASP A 616 67.42 1.02 29.04
CA ASP A 616 67.61 -0.27 28.39
C ASP A 616 68.53 -0.19 27.16
N ILE A 617 68.42 0.87 26.36
CA ILE A 617 69.34 1.13 25.24
C ILE A 617 70.73 1.47 25.77
N LEU A 618 70.85 2.25 26.84
CA LEU A 618 72.13 2.53 27.50
C LEU A 618 72.73 1.27 28.14
N SER A 619 71.90 0.38 28.70
CA SER A 619 72.37 -0.91 29.25
C SER A 619 72.74 -1.91 28.15
N LEU A 620 72.06 -1.90 26.99
CA LEU A 620 72.44 -2.68 25.80
C LEU A 620 73.68 -2.12 25.09
N ASN A 621 73.80 -0.79 24.98
CA ASN A 621 74.97 -0.10 24.41
C ASN A 621 76.18 -0.06 25.35
N SER A 622 76.02 -0.36 26.64
CA SER A 622 77.15 -0.64 27.54
C SER A 622 77.95 -1.90 27.13
N LYS A 623 77.47 -2.66 26.14
CA LYS A 623 78.23 -3.73 25.45
C LYS A 623 78.93 -3.28 24.16
N PHE A 624 78.67 -2.07 23.66
CA PHE A 624 79.33 -1.50 22.48
C PHE A 624 79.66 -0.02 22.70
N HIS A 625 80.85 0.26 23.24
CA HIS A 625 81.39 1.61 23.36
C HIS A 625 81.67 2.21 21.97
N LEU A 626 80.79 3.06 21.46
CA LEU A 626 81.18 4.24 20.66
C LEU A 626 80.07 5.30 20.42
N LEU A 627 78.89 5.20 21.03
CA LEU A 627 77.78 6.16 20.82
C LEU A 627 77.36 6.94 22.08
N GLU A 628 78.10 6.80 23.20
CA GLU A 628 77.80 7.45 24.49
C GLU A 628 77.96 8.99 24.50
N PHE A 629 78.56 9.60 23.48
CA PHE A 629 78.89 11.02 23.55
C PHE A 629 77.80 12.00 23.07
N LEU A 630 76.78 11.54 22.35
CA LEU A 630 75.77 12.44 21.74
C LEU A 630 74.42 12.49 22.46
N VAL A 631 74.04 11.45 23.23
CA VAL A 631 72.73 11.41 23.92
C VAL A 631 72.82 11.99 25.34
N CYS A 632 73.92 11.74 26.07
CA CYS A 632 74.10 12.28 27.44
C CYS A 632 74.20 13.81 27.49
N LYS A 633 74.78 14.46 26.47
CA LYS A 633 74.98 15.92 26.49
C LYS A 633 73.68 16.71 26.31
N THR A 634 72.65 16.10 25.72
CA THR A 634 71.35 16.75 25.52
C THR A 634 70.47 16.57 26.76
N PHE A 635 70.47 15.39 27.40
CA PHE A 635 69.61 15.10 28.56
C PHE A 635 70.11 15.67 29.90
N CYS A 636 71.43 15.79 30.10
CA CYS A 636 71.97 16.37 31.35
C CYS A 636 71.81 17.91 31.45
N ASN A 637 71.41 18.59 30.38
CA ASN A 637 71.13 20.03 30.41
C ASN A 637 69.63 20.35 30.56
N LEU A 638 68.81 19.36 30.94
CA LEU A 638 67.34 19.46 31.06
C LEU A 638 66.80 19.13 32.47
N GLN A 639 67.67 19.09 33.47
CA GLN A 639 67.30 19.35 34.87
C GLN A 639 67.65 20.81 35.18
#